data_AF-A0A7W1PTK7-F1
#
_entry.id   AF-A0A7W1PTK7-F1
#
_cell.length_a   1.000
_cell.length_b   1.000
_cell.length_c   1.000
_cell.angle_alpha   90.00
_cell.angle_beta   90.00
_cell.angle_gamma   90.00
#
_symmetry.space_group_name_H-M   'P 1'
#
loop_
_entity.id
_entity.type
_entity.pdbx_description
1 polymer ?
#
loop_
_entity_poly.entity_id
_entity_poly.type
_entity_poly.pdbx_seq_one_letter_code
_entity_poly.pdbx_strand_id
1 'polypeptide(L)'
;MRKIYLSFAFLAMASVTVTAGEKEKTEKEAKELRTQNTKHFEKPDGKMSALISGGSLHYKDNQGKWQDINTEITASTKPGFLYENTTNNLKSYFPSSLSSGNGIKVVSDDGEITIGASPEILWIDKNQKIFSIEKGNNTEALLTNNNISFTCFSHGNYEFITEADRIKNNLILNHLPSAVAGKSGYLGLSEIIRLPAGYTIHSNGKAIRSETTVNTALIVKNQFGKEVFVIPLPEAYEQADQSQSIYADGNWNTTYRIIPANNGFQLITLVPLDWLNAPSRNFPVVIDPIITIPGNFGGWQNGSGSVEGNPTTFVFTGLSGQNYRSWIRFDISAIPNLATILNVEVELLMNGTSNANTTETIEINAVSGIYGPYGGINLAAYADFATGLYTTFQATAIQTYPFISLGANANSDLQSKLPSNQFQIAMSIVSPSTWKRFTSNLSTLRVDYSLCNQASTPLVNSNNGTSVCSGASTILSATGNLNDATHWQWYTSSCGGTPIGQGDSIVVNPTTATTYYVRGESTTCTSTTCGSISLTILPSYNIPQSITICGGDSVLLDGNYQKNAGTYADQYATTSGCDSIITTTLNVLPSYHWNETVTMCPGDSIMLAGSYQKTAGIYTDYYYTTDNCDSIKVTEVDLYPTYSFFDYAFICDGDSILIGGVYRKNFGVYEEPYATVNGCDSIYTIELLLNPKYLINIPVVICMGDSVLAGGAYQKT
;
A
#
# COMPACT_ATOMS: atom_id res chain seq x y z
N MET A 1 -64.20 41.44 -42.40
CA MET A 1 -63.17 42.37 -41.87
C MET A 1 -62.40 41.60 -40.79
N ARG A 2 -61.15 41.17 -41.05
CA ARG A 2 -59.88 41.79 -40.56
C ARG A 2 -59.89 41.99 -39.03
N LYS A 3 -59.00 41.44 -38.20
CA LYS A 3 -57.56 41.16 -38.35
C LYS A 3 -57.08 40.09 -37.37
N ILE A 4 -56.04 39.38 -37.80
CA ILE A 4 -55.13 38.49 -37.08
C ILE A 4 -54.18 39.31 -36.21
N TYR A 5 -53.86 38.83 -35.01
CA TYR A 5 -52.58 39.11 -34.32
C TYR A 5 -51.99 37.80 -33.80
N LEU A 6 -50.87 37.39 -34.39
CA LEU A 6 -49.93 36.40 -33.84
C LEU A 6 -49.22 37.04 -32.63
N SER A 7 -49.16 36.31 -31.51
CA SER A 7 -48.14 36.54 -30.49
C SER A 7 -47.45 35.20 -30.22
N PHE A 8 -46.12 35.21 -30.34
CA PHE A 8 -45.22 34.08 -30.14
C PHE A 8 -45.36 33.53 -28.71
N ALA A 9 -45.73 32.26 -28.58
CA ALA A 9 -45.54 31.51 -27.35
C ALA A 9 -44.09 31.00 -27.31
N PHE A 10 -43.28 31.57 -26.43
CA PHE A 10 -42.03 30.95 -26.01
C PHE A 10 -42.38 29.68 -25.23
N LEU A 11 -41.85 28.55 -25.71
CA LEU A 11 -41.97 27.25 -25.07
C LEU A 11 -41.17 27.30 -23.75
N ALA A 12 -41.86 27.58 -22.64
CA ALA A 12 -41.29 27.33 -21.32
C ALA A 12 -41.18 25.80 -21.18
N MET A 13 -39.95 25.28 -21.25
CA MET A 13 -39.67 23.93 -20.77
C MET A 13 -40.16 23.84 -19.32
N ALA A 14 -41.20 23.05 -19.10
CA ALA A 14 -41.59 22.66 -17.76
C ALA A 14 -40.42 21.91 -17.14
N SER A 15 -39.66 22.59 -16.27
CA SER A 15 -38.74 21.94 -15.36
C SER A 15 -39.57 21.05 -14.45
N VAL A 16 -39.46 19.74 -14.66
CA VAL A 16 -39.98 18.73 -13.74
C VAL A 16 -39.23 18.93 -12.42
N THR A 17 -39.87 19.63 -11.48
CA THR A 17 -39.46 19.67 -10.09
C THR A 17 -39.79 18.30 -9.48
N VAL A 18 -38.81 17.39 -9.51
CA VAL A 18 -38.83 16.21 -8.65
C VAL A 18 -38.54 16.71 -7.25
N THR A 19 -39.53 16.66 -6.36
CA THR A 19 -39.34 17.00 -4.94
C THR A 19 -38.47 15.92 -4.29
N ALA A 20 -37.62 16.30 -3.32
CA ALA A 20 -36.63 15.42 -2.69
C ALA A 20 -37.22 14.09 -2.17
N GLY A 21 -38.48 14.09 -1.74
CA GLY A 21 -39.20 12.90 -1.28
C GLY A 21 -39.53 11.85 -2.36
N GLU A 22 -39.44 12.17 -3.65
CA GLU A 22 -39.60 11.18 -4.73
C GLU A 22 -38.29 10.47 -5.10
N LYS A 23 -37.13 11.14 -5.01
CA LYS A 23 -35.83 10.48 -5.26
C LYS A 23 -35.49 9.44 -4.18
N GLU A 24 -35.84 9.69 -2.92
CA GLU A 24 -35.58 8.76 -1.80
C GLU A 24 -36.41 7.47 -1.86
N LYS A 25 -37.55 7.46 -2.55
CA LYS A 25 -38.45 6.27 -2.59
C LYS A 25 -37.92 5.11 -3.43
N THR A 26 -36.93 5.33 -4.29
CA THR A 26 -36.36 4.29 -5.16
C THR A 26 -35.02 3.75 -4.69
N GLU A 27 -34.38 4.39 -3.71
CA GLU A 27 -33.06 4.02 -3.21
C GLU A 27 -33.20 3.26 -1.88
N LYS A 28 -32.35 2.26 -1.65
CA LYS A 28 -32.41 1.44 -0.43
C LYS A 28 -31.44 2.01 0.60
N GLU A 29 -31.95 2.37 1.78
CA GLU A 29 -31.09 2.87 2.86
C GLU A 29 -30.16 1.77 3.42
N ALA A 30 -28.86 2.07 3.46
CA ALA A 30 -27.81 1.28 4.11
C ALA A 30 -27.69 1.67 5.60
N LYS A 31 -28.63 1.17 6.42
CA LYS A 31 -28.79 1.58 7.83
C LYS A 31 -27.56 1.32 8.71
N GLU A 32 -26.75 0.32 8.35
CA GLU A 32 -25.49 -0.02 9.01
C GLU A 32 -24.41 1.05 8.85
N LEU A 33 -24.54 1.94 7.86
CA LEU A 33 -23.64 3.06 7.60
C LEU A 33 -24.13 4.38 8.20
N ARG A 34 -25.16 4.36 9.06
CA ARG A 34 -25.65 5.56 9.75
C ARG A 34 -24.57 6.13 10.67
N THR A 35 -24.50 7.45 10.73
CA THR A 35 -23.76 8.22 11.75
C THR A 35 -24.73 9.16 12.46
N GLN A 36 -24.28 9.97 13.41
CA GLN A 36 -25.13 11.00 14.03
C GLN A 36 -25.79 11.92 12.98
N ASN A 37 -25.07 12.22 11.88
CA ASN A 37 -25.44 13.24 10.91
C ASN A 37 -25.67 12.70 9.49
N THR A 38 -25.43 11.40 9.23
CA THR A 38 -25.40 10.86 7.86
C THR A 38 -26.33 9.67 7.67
N LYS A 39 -27.07 9.66 6.55
CA LYS A 39 -27.73 8.50 5.96
C LYS A 39 -27.05 8.10 4.64
N HIS A 40 -27.00 6.81 4.36
CA HIS A 40 -26.47 6.28 3.11
C HIS A 40 -27.53 5.51 2.34
N PHE A 41 -27.51 5.63 1.02
CA PHE A 41 -28.46 5.00 0.12
C PHE A 41 -27.73 4.28 -1.01
N GLU A 42 -28.10 3.02 -1.24
CA GLU A 42 -27.68 2.22 -2.39
C GLU A 42 -28.57 2.57 -3.60
N LYS A 43 -27.96 3.01 -4.69
CA LYS A 43 -28.65 3.28 -5.96
C LYS A 43 -28.75 2.00 -6.81
N PRO A 44 -29.75 1.88 -7.70
CA PRO A 44 -29.90 0.70 -8.56
C PRO A 44 -28.70 0.40 -9.48
N ASP A 45 -27.87 1.40 -9.78
CA ASP A 45 -26.67 1.26 -10.61
C ASP A 45 -25.40 0.90 -9.81
N GLY A 46 -25.54 0.57 -8.52
CA GLY A 46 -24.44 0.18 -7.64
C GLY A 46 -23.65 1.36 -7.05
N LYS A 47 -24.02 2.61 -7.36
CA LYS A 47 -23.46 3.80 -6.71
C LYS A 47 -24.11 4.05 -5.35
N MET A 48 -23.50 4.92 -4.58
CA MET A 48 -23.97 5.34 -3.28
C MET A 48 -24.38 6.81 -3.28
N SER A 49 -25.30 7.16 -2.37
CA SER A 49 -25.62 8.54 -2.02
C SER A 49 -25.48 8.71 -0.51
N ALA A 50 -24.71 9.69 -0.06
CA ALA A 50 -24.66 10.12 1.34
C ALA A 50 -25.51 11.39 1.49
N LEU A 51 -26.46 11.36 2.43
CA LEU A 51 -27.22 12.51 2.87
C LEU A 51 -26.68 12.94 4.24
N ILE A 52 -25.95 14.05 4.26
CA ILE A 52 -25.17 14.54 5.40
C ILE A 52 -25.82 15.83 5.89
N SER A 53 -26.46 15.76 7.05
CA SER A 53 -27.05 16.95 7.68
C SER A 53 -26.01 17.77 8.41
N GLY A 54 -26.19 19.08 8.42
CA GLY A 54 -25.44 19.97 9.30
C GLY A 54 -25.71 19.65 10.78
N GLY A 55 -26.88 19.11 11.13
CA GLY A 55 -27.26 18.71 12.49
C GLY A 55 -27.44 17.21 12.66
N SER A 56 -27.91 16.78 13.83
CA SER A 56 -28.14 15.37 14.09
C SER A 56 -29.41 14.85 13.40
N LEU A 57 -29.28 13.74 12.69
CA LEU A 57 -30.38 12.93 12.13
C LEU A 57 -30.71 11.73 13.01
N HIS A 58 -29.71 11.22 13.72
CA HIS A 58 -29.81 10.01 14.51
C HIS A 58 -29.33 10.22 15.95
N TYR A 59 -29.87 9.41 16.86
CA TYR A 59 -29.40 9.24 18.23
C TYR A 59 -28.95 7.80 18.46
N LYS A 60 -28.12 7.56 19.48
CA LYS A 60 -27.78 6.19 19.90
C LYS A 60 -28.80 5.66 20.89
N ASP A 61 -29.38 4.51 20.58
CA ASP A 61 -30.21 3.77 21.51
C ASP A 61 -29.38 3.13 22.65
N ASN A 62 -30.05 2.46 23.59
CA ASN A 62 -29.40 1.82 24.73
C ASN A 62 -28.48 0.64 24.34
N GLN A 63 -28.51 0.19 23.09
CA GLN A 63 -27.60 -0.84 22.54
C GLN A 63 -26.43 -0.21 21.76
N GLY A 64 -26.36 1.13 21.70
CA GLY A 64 -25.34 1.87 20.95
C GLY A 64 -25.59 1.93 19.44
N LYS A 65 -26.79 1.57 18.96
CA LYS A 65 -27.14 1.62 17.52
C LYS A 65 -27.79 2.95 17.16
N TRP A 66 -27.50 3.44 15.96
CA TRP A 66 -28.08 4.66 15.41
C TRP A 66 -29.54 4.46 14.99
N GLN A 67 -30.43 5.26 15.57
CA GLN A 67 -31.86 5.28 15.27
C GLN A 67 -32.28 6.68 14.83
N ASP A 68 -33.31 6.76 13.98
CA ASP A 68 -33.91 8.03 13.58
C ASP A 68 -34.39 8.81 14.81
N ILE A 69 -34.08 10.10 14.83
CA ILE A 69 -34.57 10.98 15.88
C ILE A 69 -36.09 11.12 15.77
N ASN A 70 -36.77 10.94 16.90
CA ASN A 70 -38.18 11.31 17.07
C ASN A 70 -38.28 12.30 18.23
N THR A 71 -38.85 13.47 17.95
CA THR A 71 -39.02 14.55 18.93
C THR A 71 -40.35 14.46 19.69
N GLU A 72 -41.13 13.40 19.50
CA GLU A 72 -42.41 13.18 20.15
C GLU A 72 -42.26 12.98 21.67
N ILE A 73 -43.00 13.75 22.46
CA ILE A 73 -43.07 13.67 23.91
C ILE A 73 -44.15 12.67 24.29
N THR A 74 -43.79 11.73 25.15
CA THR A 74 -44.66 10.62 25.57
C THR A 74 -44.75 10.55 27.10
N ALA A 75 -45.63 9.71 27.64
CA ALA A 75 -45.72 9.51 29.09
C ALA A 75 -44.43 8.91 29.64
N SER A 76 -43.92 9.44 30.75
CA SER A 76 -42.64 9.00 31.32
C SER A 76 -42.77 7.72 32.13
N THR A 77 -41.77 6.85 31.99
CA THR A 77 -41.57 5.68 32.86
C THR A 77 -40.66 5.98 34.07
N LYS A 78 -40.06 7.19 34.10
CA LYS A 78 -39.08 7.58 35.11
C LYS A 78 -39.77 8.16 36.35
N PRO A 79 -39.49 7.64 37.56
CA PRO A 79 -40.08 8.17 38.79
C PRO A 79 -39.83 9.67 38.96
N GLY A 80 -40.89 10.42 39.28
CA GLY A 80 -40.85 11.87 39.47
C GLY A 80 -41.11 12.71 38.21
N PHE A 81 -41.28 12.07 37.04
CA PHE A 81 -41.57 12.74 35.78
C PHE A 81 -42.88 12.24 35.18
N LEU A 82 -43.66 13.15 34.60
CA LEU A 82 -44.95 12.84 33.97
C LEU A 82 -44.78 12.54 32.47
N TYR A 83 -43.88 13.26 31.81
CA TYR A 83 -43.61 13.11 30.38
C TYR A 83 -42.10 13.01 30.09
N GLU A 84 -41.75 12.40 28.97
CA GLU A 84 -40.36 12.28 28.52
C GLU A 84 -40.22 12.26 26.99
N ASN A 85 -39.05 12.68 26.52
CA ASN A 85 -38.56 12.34 25.20
C ASN A 85 -37.15 11.75 25.35
N THR A 86 -36.98 10.52 24.88
CA THR A 86 -35.71 9.77 25.00
C THR A 86 -35.13 9.34 23.65
N THR A 87 -35.74 9.77 22.56
CA THR A 87 -35.46 9.34 21.18
C THR A 87 -34.77 10.44 20.37
N ASN A 88 -33.93 11.23 21.04
CA ASN A 88 -33.10 12.29 20.48
C ASN A 88 -31.76 12.34 21.25
N ASN A 89 -30.86 13.26 20.89
CA ASN A 89 -29.55 13.41 21.57
C ASN A 89 -29.63 14.23 22.86
N LEU A 90 -30.77 14.88 23.11
CA LEU A 90 -31.03 15.66 24.30
C LEU A 90 -32.27 15.15 25.02
N LYS A 91 -32.09 14.04 25.75
CA LYS A 91 -33.17 13.37 26.46
C LYS A 91 -33.73 14.29 27.53
N SER A 92 -35.04 14.39 27.59
CA SER A 92 -35.75 15.33 28.47
C SER A 92 -36.82 14.63 29.28
N TYR A 93 -36.92 15.02 30.56
CA TYR A 93 -37.90 14.48 31.48
C TYR A 93 -38.61 15.65 32.16
N PHE A 94 -39.93 15.70 32.00
CA PHE A 94 -40.79 16.80 32.42
C PHE A 94 -41.57 16.42 33.68
N PRO A 95 -41.42 17.15 34.80
CA PRO A 95 -42.16 16.88 36.02
C PRO A 95 -43.63 17.29 35.86
N SER A 96 -44.50 16.86 36.78
CA SER A 96 -45.88 17.36 36.84
C SER A 96 -45.99 18.85 37.21
N SER A 97 -44.92 19.44 37.75
CA SER A 97 -44.92 20.75 38.39
C SER A 97 -43.51 21.31 38.57
N LEU A 98 -43.29 22.58 38.21
CA LEU A 98 -41.98 23.26 38.31
C LEU A 98 -41.73 23.94 39.68
N SER A 99 -42.78 24.41 40.35
CA SER A 99 -42.73 24.95 41.73
C SER A 99 -42.50 23.92 42.85
N SER A 100 -42.63 22.60 42.58
CA SER A 100 -42.37 21.55 43.59
C SER A 100 -40.89 21.41 43.97
N GLY A 101 -40.04 22.23 43.35
CA GLY A 101 -38.60 22.08 43.36
C GLY A 101 -38.13 21.06 42.32
N ASN A 102 -39.00 20.31 41.64
CA ASN A 102 -38.57 19.49 40.51
C ASN A 102 -38.51 20.36 39.25
N GLY A 103 -37.36 20.40 38.58
CA GLY A 103 -37.23 21.04 37.26
C GLY A 103 -37.22 20.00 36.16
N ILE A 104 -37.03 20.46 34.93
CA ILE A 104 -36.89 19.58 33.76
C ILE A 104 -35.49 19.01 33.77
N LYS A 105 -35.39 17.68 33.80
CA LYS A 105 -34.11 17.00 33.73
C LYS A 105 -33.72 16.83 32.27
N VAL A 106 -32.54 17.34 31.92
CA VAL A 106 -31.99 17.34 30.56
C VAL A 106 -30.72 16.50 30.58
N VAL A 107 -30.62 15.54 29.67
CA VAL A 107 -29.53 14.55 29.63
C VAL A 107 -28.97 14.44 28.21
N SER A 108 -27.67 14.64 28.09
CA SER A 108 -26.88 14.32 26.89
C SER A 108 -25.95 13.14 27.20
N ASP A 109 -25.23 12.66 26.19
CA ASP A 109 -24.19 11.63 26.38
C ASP A 109 -23.06 12.09 27.31
N ASP A 110 -22.85 13.41 27.45
CA ASP A 110 -21.74 14.01 28.19
C ASP A 110 -22.11 14.51 29.58
N GLY A 111 -23.38 14.41 29.95
CA GLY A 111 -23.85 14.77 31.28
C GLY A 111 -25.31 15.21 31.34
N GLU A 112 -25.71 15.63 32.52
CA GLU A 112 -27.09 16.03 32.82
C GLU A 112 -27.15 17.32 33.64
N ILE A 113 -28.22 18.09 33.46
CA ILE A 113 -28.57 19.23 34.32
C ILE A 113 -30.09 19.25 34.57
N THR A 114 -30.52 20.12 35.49
CA THR A 114 -31.95 20.42 35.67
C THR A 114 -32.20 21.90 35.39
N ILE A 115 -33.22 22.22 34.59
CA ILE A 115 -33.62 23.60 34.23
C ILE A 115 -35.06 23.89 34.64
N GLY A 116 -35.50 25.15 34.54
CA GLY A 116 -36.89 25.55 34.74
C GLY A 116 -37.42 25.40 36.16
N ALA A 117 -36.57 25.13 37.15
CA ALA A 117 -37.03 24.91 38.52
C ALA A 117 -37.41 26.24 39.19
N SER A 118 -38.56 26.27 39.88
CA SER A 118 -39.04 27.43 40.64
C SER A 118 -39.06 28.74 39.84
N PRO A 119 -39.79 28.79 38.70
CA PRO A 119 -39.76 29.96 37.82
C PRO A 119 -40.45 31.18 38.47
N GLU A 120 -39.95 32.39 38.21
CA GLU A 120 -40.44 33.64 38.80
C GLU A 120 -40.31 34.81 37.82
N ILE A 121 -41.33 35.65 37.73
CA ILE A 121 -41.28 36.92 37.00
C ILE A 121 -40.76 38.00 37.96
N LEU A 122 -39.73 38.71 37.52
CA LEU A 122 -39.01 39.75 38.25
C LEU A 122 -39.06 41.08 37.50
N TRP A 123 -38.90 42.17 38.24
CA TRP A 123 -38.55 43.48 37.72
C TRP A 123 -37.16 43.86 38.21
N ILE A 124 -36.28 44.22 37.28
CA ILE A 124 -34.95 44.74 37.60
C ILE A 124 -34.97 46.23 37.22
N ASP A 125 -34.86 47.10 38.22
CA ASP A 125 -34.87 48.54 37.97
C ASP A 125 -33.55 49.04 37.34
N LYS A 126 -33.53 50.33 36.96
CA LYS A 126 -32.34 50.98 36.39
C LYS A 126 -31.10 50.97 37.31
N ASN A 127 -31.30 50.77 38.62
CA ASN A 127 -30.23 50.67 39.62
C ASN A 127 -29.83 49.21 39.89
N GLN A 128 -30.26 48.26 39.05
CA GLN A 128 -30.00 46.82 39.16
C GLN A 128 -30.62 46.16 40.39
N LYS A 129 -31.61 46.81 41.03
CA LYS A 129 -32.35 46.21 42.16
C LYS A 129 -33.43 45.27 41.65
N ILE A 130 -33.51 44.09 42.27
CA ILE A 130 -34.46 43.04 41.92
C ILE A 130 -35.73 43.17 42.76
N PHE A 131 -36.89 43.12 42.12
CA PHE A 131 -38.21 43.08 42.74
C PHE A 131 -38.98 41.86 42.22
N SER A 132 -39.50 41.05 43.13
CA SER A 132 -40.41 39.96 42.79
C SER A 132 -41.75 40.52 42.32
N ILE A 133 -42.23 40.07 41.15
CA ILE A 133 -43.55 40.43 40.60
C ILE A 133 -44.51 39.28 40.82
N GLU A 134 -44.15 38.08 40.36
CA GLU A 134 -45.00 36.91 40.43
C GLU A 134 -44.16 35.64 40.52
N LYS A 135 -44.36 34.86 41.58
CA LYS A 135 -43.79 33.51 41.69
C LYS A 135 -44.67 32.52 40.94
N GLY A 136 -44.05 31.64 40.17
CA GLY A 136 -44.77 30.60 39.45
C GLY A 136 -45.50 29.68 40.43
N ASN A 137 -46.83 29.62 40.35
CA ASN A 137 -47.67 28.81 41.24
C ASN A 137 -48.38 27.75 40.37
N ASN A 138 -47.89 26.50 40.42
CA ASN A 138 -48.21 25.49 39.40
C ASN A 138 -49.69 25.13 39.28
N THR A 139 -50.13 25.02 38.03
CA THR A 139 -51.05 23.98 37.53
C THR A 139 -50.24 22.83 36.92
N GLU A 140 -50.88 21.68 36.67
CA GLU A 140 -50.26 20.48 36.13
C GLU A 140 -49.64 20.68 34.73
N ALA A 141 -48.53 19.98 34.45
CA ALA A 141 -47.95 19.93 33.12
C ALA A 141 -48.97 19.41 32.09
N LEU A 142 -49.17 20.15 31.00
CA LEU A 142 -50.11 19.79 29.94
C LEU A 142 -49.35 19.52 28.64
N LEU A 143 -49.49 18.31 28.10
CA LEU A 143 -49.01 17.97 26.76
C LEU A 143 -50.09 18.34 25.73
N THR A 144 -49.77 19.24 24.79
CA THR A 144 -50.65 19.61 23.68
C THR A 144 -49.81 19.81 22.42
N ASN A 145 -50.18 19.13 21.32
CA ASN A 145 -49.49 19.23 20.03
C ASN A 145 -47.95 19.05 20.13
N ASN A 146 -47.50 18.08 20.93
CA ASN A 146 -46.08 17.81 21.20
C ASN A 146 -45.32 18.87 22.01
N ASN A 147 -46.01 19.83 22.61
CA ASN A 147 -45.42 20.83 23.49
C ASN A 147 -45.88 20.59 24.94
N ILE A 148 -44.97 20.77 25.90
CA ILE A 148 -45.30 20.72 27.32
C ILE A 148 -45.48 22.15 27.83
N SER A 149 -46.70 22.49 28.26
CA SER A 149 -47.01 23.79 28.85
C SER A 149 -47.26 23.69 30.35
N PHE A 150 -46.74 24.66 31.09
CA PHE A 150 -47.02 24.90 32.50
C PHE A 150 -47.67 26.27 32.64
N THR A 151 -48.89 26.36 33.18
CA THR A 151 -49.56 27.65 33.41
C THR A 151 -49.11 28.25 34.75
N CYS A 152 -47.83 28.59 34.82
CA CYS A 152 -47.18 29.06 36.05
C CYS A 152 -47.59 30.48 36.46
N PHE A 153 -48.01 31.32 35.52
CA PHE A 153 -48.20 32.76 35.75
C PHE A 153 -49.59 33.21 35.28
N SER A 154 -50.19 34.20 35.95
CA SER A 154 -51.43 34.83 35.49
C SER A 154 -51.23 35.65 34.20
N HIS A 155 -49.99 36.03 33.92
CA HIS A 155 -49.62 36.87 32.79
C HIS A 155 -49.14 36.07 31.57
N GLY A 156 -48.95 34.75 31.69
CA GLY A 156 -48.33 33.95 30.64
C GLY A 156 -48.11 32.48 30.99
N ASN A 157 -47.71 31.70 30.00
CA ASN A 157 -47.43 30.27 30.16
C ASN A 157 -45.97 29.96 29.85
N TYR A 158 -45.48 28.87 30.42
CA TYR A 158 -44.13 28.37 30.20
C TYR A 158 -44.18 27.09 29.37
N GLU A 159 -43.71 27.13 28.14
CA GLU A 159 -43.84 26.07 27.14
C GLU A 159 -42.47 25.51 26.75
N PHE A 160 -42.37 24.18 26.66
CA PHE A 160 -41.18 23.47 26.24
C PHE A 160 -41.42 22.66 24.98
N ILE A 161 -40.46 22.74 24.06
CA ILE A 161 -40.48 22.02 22.77
C ILE A 161 -39.18 21.25 22.63
N THR A 162 -39.28 19.95 22.37
CA THR A 162 -38.14 19.07 22.12
C THR A 162 -37.77 19.08 20.64
N GLU A 163 -36.48 19.22 20.36
CA GLU A 163 -35.89 19.08 19.03
C GLU A 163 -34.73 18.07 19.08
N ALA A 164 -34.04 17.84 17.97
CA ALA A 164 -32.99 16.82 17.87
C ALA A 164 -31.86 16.97 18.92
N ASP A 165 -31.35 18.19 19.04
CA ASP A 165 -30.16 18.53 19.83
C ASP A 165 -30.43 19.66 20.83
N ARG A 166 -31.69 20.05 21.01
CA ARG A 166 -32.10 21.18 21.85
C ARG A 166 -33.49 21.05 22.45
N ILE A 167 -33.72 21.84 23.48
CA ILE A 167 -35.03 22.10 24.04
C ILE A 167 -35.23 23.62 23.99
N LYS A 168 -36.32 24.06 23.36
CA LYS A 168 -36.80 25.44 23.44
C LYS A 168 -37.61 25.62 24.71
N ASN A 169 -37.53 26.82 25.26
CA ASN A 169 -38.14 27.16 26.53
C ASN A 169 -38.83 28.52 26.39
N ASN A 170 -40.08 28.51 25.94
CA ASN A 170 -40.87 29.68 25.63
C ASN A 170 -41.61 30.17 26.88
N LEU A 171 -41.25 31.35 27.39
CA LEU A 171 -42.18 32.14 28.19
C LEU A 171 -43.08 32.95 27.26
N ILE A 172 -44.33 32.55 27.15
CA ILE A 172 -45.37 33.23 26.37
C ILE A 172 -46.04 34.25 27.29
N LEU A 173 -45.65 35.51 27.16
CA LEU A 173 -46.23 36.62 27.91
C LEU A 173 -47.45 37.17 27.15
N ASN A 174 -48.66 36.91 27.67
CA ASN A 174 -49.91 37.31 27.01
C ASN A 174 -50.21 38.80 27.13
N HIS A 175 -49.66 39.47 28.15
CA HIS A 175 -49.74 40.91 28.37
C HIS A 175 -48.63 41.33 29.34
N LEU A 176 -48.20 42.60 29.25
CA LEU A 176 -47.21 43.13 30.19
C LEU A 176 -47.79 43.21 31.61
N PRO A 177 -47.07 42.74 32.66
CA PRO A 177 -47.57 42.85 34.03
C PRO A 177 -47.77 44.30 34.44
N SER A 178 -48.93 44.61 35.03
CA SER A 178 -49.28 45.99 35.44
C SER A 178 -48.27 46.60 36.42
N ALA A 179 -47.59 45.76 37.21
CA ALA A 179 -46.54 46.16 38.14
C ALA A 179 -45.28 46.74 37.45
N VAL A 180 -45.09 46.52 36.15
CA VAL A 180 -43.95 47.04 35.36
C VAL A 180 -44.35 47.88 34.15
N ALA A 181 -45.65 48.04 33.89
CA ALA A 181 -46.15 48.89 32.82
C ALA A 181 -45.66 50.34 32.99
N GLY A 182 -45.08 50.91 31.94
CA GLY A 182 -44.52 52.27 31.93
C GLY A 182 -43.25 52.46 32.77
N LYS A 183 -42.68 51.39 33.34
CA LYS A 183 -41.40 51.46 34.06
C LYS A 183 -40.22 51.17 33.13
N SER A 184 -39.05 51.68 33.48
CA SER A 184 -37.77 51.36 32.82
C SER A 184 -37.02 50.25 33.55
N GLY A 185 -35.98 49.70 32.91
CA GLY A 185 -35.19 48.57 33.39
C GLY A 185 -35.47 47.31 32.60
N TYR A 186 -35.59 46.16 33.26
CA TYR A 186 -35.81 44.87 32.62
C TYR A 186 -36.97 44.11 33.26
N LEU A 187 -37.74 43.41 32.42
CA LEU A 187 -38.53 42.27 32.84
C LEU A 187 -37.59 41.07 32.91
N GLY A 188 -37.54 40.42 34.07
CA GLY A 188 -36.74 39.22 34.28
C GLY A 188 -37.61 37.98 34.33
N LEU A 189 -37.23 36.94 33.59
CA LEU A 189 -37.67 35.57 33.85
C LEU A 189 -36.56 34.86 34.62
N SER A 190 -36.81 34.53 35.88
CA SER A 190 -35.90 33.79 36.74
C SER A 190 -36.24 32.30 36.74
N GLU A 191 -35.22 31.47 36.69
CA GLU A 191 -35.29 30.02 36.92
C GLU A 191 -34.05 29.54 37.69
N ILE A 192 -34.20 28.42 38.41
CA ILE A 192 -33.06 27.72 39.03
C ILE A 192 -32.57 26.65 38.07
N ILE A 193 -31.29 26.73 37.72
CA ILE A 193 -30.59 25.69 36.99
C ILE A 193 -29.69 24.94 37.98
N ARG A 194 -29.90 23.63 38.09
CA ARG A 194 -29.09 22.77 38.96
C ARG A 194 -28.03 22.04 38.18
N LEU A 195 -26.83 22.03 38.76
CA LEU A 195 -25.67 21.39 38.18
C LEU A 195 -25.20 20.24 39.08
N PRO A 196 -24.74 19.12 38.51
CA PRO A 196 -24.03 18.10 39.27
C PRO A 196 -22.75 18.67 39.92
N ALA A 197 -22.24 17.96 40.93
CA ALA A 197 -21.02 18.37 41.62
C ALA A 197 -19.83 18.48 40.65
N GLY A 198 -19.07 19.57 40.77
CA GLY A 198 -17.89 19.84 39.93
C GLY A 198 -18.17 20.50 38.58
N TYR A 199 -19.44 20.63 38.17
CA TYR A 199 -19.80 21.35 36.96
C TYR A 199 -19.58 22.86 37.13
N THR A 200 -19.24 23.54 36.03
CA THR A 200 -18.98 24.99 36.01
C THR A 200 -19.68 25.65 34.82
N ILE A 201 -19.94 26.95 34.94
CA ILE A 201 -20.53 27.76 33.86
C ILE A 201 -19.53 28.80 33.43
N HIS A 202 -19.44 29.00 32.12
CA HIS A 202 -18.53 29.95 31.51
C HIS A 202 -19.27 30.91 30.61
N SER A 203 -18.80 32.15 30.54
CA SER A 203 -19.19 33.15 29.55
C SER A 203 -17.90 33.75 28.99
N ASN A 204 -17.82 33.87 27.66
CA ASN A 204 -16.64 34.37 26.96
C ASN A 204 -15.32 33.68 27.41
N GLY A 205 -15.38 32.35 27.55
CA GLY A 205 -14.25 31.52 27.99
C GLY A 205 -13.87 31.62 29.48
N LYS A 206 -14.57 32.43 30.28
CA LYS A 206 -14.28 32.64 31.71
C LYS A 206 -15.35 32.02 32.60
N ALA A 207 -14.92 31.34 33.66
CA ALA A 207 -15.83 30.76 34.65
C ALA A 207 -16.54 31.86 35.45
N ILE A 208 -17.86 31.74 35.60
CA ILE A 208 -18.68 32.63 36.43
C ILE A 208 -18.66 32.10 37.87
N ARG A 209 -18.15 32.91 38.81
CA ARG A 209 -18.00 32.53 40.25
C ARG A 209 -18.75 33.45 41.22
N SER A 210 -19.25 34.58 40.74
CA SER A 210 -19.99 35.57 41.49
C SER A 210 -21.15 36.06 40.64
N GLU A 211 -22.07 36.81 41.26
CA GLU A 211 -23.14 37.47 40.53
C GLU A 211 -22.59 38.29 39.36
N THR A 212 -23.10 38.02 38.15
CA THR A 212 -22.59 38.61 36.91
C THR A 212 -23.73 38.77 35.91
N THR A 213 -23.75 39.89 35.18
CA THR A 213 -24.61 40.09 34.00
C THR A 213 -23.79 39.91 32.73
N VAL A 214 -24.26 39.10 31.80
CA VAL A 214 -23.58 38.82 30.53
C VAL A 214 -24.53 38.95 29.35
N ASN A 215 -23.96 39.38 28.23
CA ASN A 215 -24.62 39.47 26.93
C ASN A 215 -23.99 38.47 25.94
N THR A 216 -23.62 37.29 26.44
CA THR A 216 -23.10 36.18 25.63
C THR A 216 -23.83 34.90 26.04
N ALA A 217 -23.71 33.86 25.22
CA ALA A 217 -24.11 32.52 25.65
C ALA A 217 -23.38 32.06 26.91
N LEU A 218 -23.98 31.08 27.58
CA LEU A 218 -23.44 30.37 28.71
C LEU A 218 -23.03 28.96 28.30
N ILE A 219 -21.85 28.53 28.72
CA ILE A 219 -21.29 27.22 28.44
C ILE A 219 -21.22 26.44 29.75
N VAL A 220 -21.93 25.31 29.83
CA VAL A 220 -21.87 24.39 30.97
C VAL A 220 -20.78 23.37 30.70
N LYS A 221 -19.78 23.30 31.59
CA LYS A 221 -18.70 22.32 31.55
C LYS A 221 -18.84 21.32 32.70
N ASN A 222 -18.61 20.03 32.44
CA ASN A 222 -18.59 19.01 33.49
C ASN A 222 -17.32 19.09 34.36
N GLN A 223 -17.18 18.19 35.33
CA GLN A 223 -16.04 18.17 36.25
C GLN A 223 -14.67 17.94 35.57
N PHE A 224 -14.65 17.48 34.32
CA PHE A 224 -13.44 17.28 33.52
C PHE A 224 -13.14 18.47 32.60
N GLY A 225 -13.94 19.53 32.63
CA GLY A 225 -13.81 20.68 31.76
C GLY A 225 -14.37 20.48 30.35
N LYS A 226 -15.03 19.35 30.06
CA LYS A 226 -15.71 19.12 28.78
C LYS A 226 -17.00 19.92 28.72
N GLU A 227 -17.24 20.60 27.60
CA GLU A 227 -18.50 21.30 27.31
C GLU A 227 -19.63 20.29 27.13
N VAL A 228 -20.74 20.47 27.84
CA VAL A 228 -21.87 19.53 27.86
C VAL A 228 -23.17 20.17 27.39
N PHE A 229 -23.40 21.43 27.76
CA PHE A 229 -24.56 22.19 27.32
C PHE A 229 -24.17 23.62 26.99
N VAL A 230 -24.89 24.20 26.06
CA VAL A 230 -24.81 25.61 25.74
C VAL A 230 -26.20 26.24 25.85
N ILE A 231 -26.24 27.40 26.48
CA ILE A 231 -27.43 28.24 26.62
C ILE A 231 -27.16 29.53 25.83
N PRO A 232 -27.51 29.60 24.53
CA PRO A 232 -27.37 30.81 23.73
C PRO A 232 -28.17 31.98 24.32
N LEU A 233 -27.88 33.19 23.83
CA LEU A 233 -28.71 34.34 24.16
C LEU A 233 -30.17 34.08 23.78
N PRO A 234 -31.13 34.47 24.62
CA PRO A 234 -32.54 34.23 24.35
C PRO A 234 -33.01 35.18 23.26
N GLU A 235 -33.95 34.74 22.45
CA GLU A 235 -34.67 35.61 21.54
C GLU A 235 -35.98 36.08 22.19
N ALA A 236 -36.41 37.30 21.89
CA ALA A 236 -37.73 37.78 22.26
C ALA A 236 -38.43 38.33 21.01
N TYR A 237 -39.66 37.91 20.74
CA TYR A 237 -40.38 38.27 19.52
C TYR A 237 -41.90 38.27 19.71
N GLU A 238 -42.61 38.94 18.81
CA GLU A 238 -44.08 38.92 18.79
C GLU A 238 -44.58 37.60 18.22
N GLN A 239 -45.48 36.90 18.94
CA GLN A 239 -45.90 35.55 18.54
C GLN A 239 -46.60 35.53 17.16
N ALA A 240 -47.31 36.61 16.82
CA ALA A 240 -48.03 36.75 15.55
C ALA A 240 -47.10 37.07 14.36
N ASP A 241 -45.92 37.65 14.62
CA ASP A 241 -44.94 38.00 13.59
C ASP A 241 -43.51 37.91 14.17
N GLN A 242 -42.86 36.76 13.96
CA GLN A 242 -41.50 36.53 14.45
C GLN A 242 -40.45 37.46 13.81
N SER A 243 -40.79 38.16 12.70
CA SER A 243 -39.89 39.16 12.13
C SER A 243 -39.76 40.39 13.03
N GLN A 244 -40.74 40.64 13.91
CA GLN A 244 -40.69 41.65 14.97
C GLN A 244 -39.94 41.12 16.21
N SER A 245 -38.70 40.67 15.97
CA SER A 245 -37.76 40.21 17.01
C SER A 245 -37.11 41.40 17.72
N ILE A 246 -36.66 41.20 18.96
CA ILE A 246 -35.89 42.18 19.72
C ILE A 246 -34.62 42.64 18.98
N TYR A 247 -34.10 41.80 18.10
CA TYR A 247 -32.92 42.10 17.28
C TYR A 247 -33.26 42.85 15.98
N ALA A 248 -34.54 42.93 15.58
CA ALA A 248 -34.95 43.52 14.30
C ALA A 248 -34.62 45.01 14.18
N ASP A 249 -34.69 45.74 15.31
CA ASP A 249 -34.44 47.18 15.37
C ASP A 249 -32.95 47.53 15.62
N GLY A 250 -32.09 46.53 15.84
CA GLY A 250 -30.64 46.69 16.09
C GLY A 250 -30.24 47.42 17.39
N ASN A 251 -31.21 47.91 18.17
CA ASN A 251 -30.98 48.76 19.33
C ASN A 251 -31.14 48.03 20.68
N TRP A 252 -31.64 46.80 20.68
CA TRP A 252 -32.00 46.06 21.89
C TRP A 252 -31.37 44.68 21.89
N ASN A 253 -30.90 44.25 23.06
CA ASN A 253 -30.38 42.91 23.28
C ASN A 253 -31.01 42.35 24.56
N THR A 254 -31.31 41.05 24.54
CA THR A 254 -31.54 40.31 25.78
C THR A 254 -30.21 40.06 26.49
N THR A 255 -30.25 39.86 27.80
CA THR A 255 -29.07 39.53 28.60
C THR A 255 -29.40 38.49 29.65
N TYR A 256 -28.38 37.85 30.19
CA TYR A 256 -28.52 36.98 31.35
C TYR A 256 -27.92 37.65 32.58
N ARG A 257 -28.60 37.57 33.72
CA ARG A 257 -28.02 37.81 35.04
C ARG A 257 -27.95 36.47 35.77
N ILE A 258 -26.75 36.12 36.22
CA ILE A 258 -26.43 34.83 36.82
C ILE A 258 -26.08 35.08 38.27
N ILE A 259 -26.81 34.45 39.19
CA ILE A 259 -26.57 34.53 40.62
C ILE A 259 -26.23 33.12 41.13
N PRO A 260 -25.01 32.88 41.65
CA PRO A 260 -24.65 31.57 42.21
C PRO A 260 -25.62 31.14 43.32
N ALA A 261 -26.02 29.87 43.31
CA ALA A 261 -26.93 29.29 44.30
C ALA A 261 -26.42 27.92 44.77
N ASN A 262 -26.98 27.39 45.87
CA ASN A 262 -26.62 26.04 46.34
C ASN A 262 -26.99 25.00 45.27
N ASN A 263 -26.01 24.21 44.83
CA ASN A 263 -26.13 23.17 43.79
C ASN A 263 -26.51 23.68 42.38
N GLY A 264 -26.12 24.91 42.03
CA GLY A 264 -26.34 25.46 40.70
C GLY A 264 -26.32 26.99 40.67
N PHE A 265 -27.31 27.59 40.00
CA PHE A 265 -27.44 29.03 39.87
C PHE A 265 -28.89 29.43 39.61
N GLN A 266 -29.20 30.67 39.97
CA GLN A 266 -30.36 31.36 39.47
C GLN A 266 -29.98 32.04 38.15
N LEU A 267 -30.65 31.64 37.08
CA LEU A 267 -30.55 32.28 35.77
C LEU A 267 -31.72 33.25 35.62
N ILE A 268 -31.43 34.51 35.34
CA ILE A 268 -32.45 35.52 35.05
C ILE A 268 -32.27 35.97 33.60
N THR A 269 -33.22 35.61 32.75
CA THR A 269 -33.35 36.11 31.38
C THR A 269 -33.94 37.51 31.42
N LEU A 270 -33.21 38.51 30.96
CA LEU A 270 -33.58 39.92 31.02
C LEU A 270 -34.01 40.45 29.65
N VAL A 271 -35.24 40.97 29.58
CA VAL A 271 -35.79 41.67 28.42
C VAL A 271 -36.01 43.14 28.76
N PRO A 272 -35.45 44.09 27.98
CA PRO A 272 -35.62 45.53 28.22
C PRO A 272 -37.10 45.95 28.28
N LEU A 273 -37.49 46.64 29.34
CA LEU A 273 -38.86 47.15 29.49
C LEU A 273 -39.17 48.24 28.47
N ASP A 274 -38.19 48.99 27.99
CA ASP A 274 -38.42 50.02 26.96
C ASP A 274 -38.87 49.37 25.64
N TRP A 275 -38.37 48.17 25.30
CA TRP A 275 -38.81 47.40 24.13
C TRP A 275 -40.20 46.78 24.34
N LEU A 276 -40.51 46.31 25.56
CA LEU A 276 -41.81 45.74 25.92
C LEU A 276 -42.92 46.80 26.06
N ASN A 277 -42.58 48.02 26.51
CA ASN A 277 -43.51 49.15 26.64
C ASN A 277 -43.67 49.96 25.36
N ALA A 278 -43.01 49.57 24.25
CA ALA A 278 -43.15 50.26 22.97
C ALA A 278 -44.63 50.32 22.56
N PRO A 279 -45.17 51.49 22.15
CA PRO A 279 -46.58 51.60 21.77
C PRO A 279 -47.00 50.68 20.61
N SER A 280 -46.04 50.26 19.79
CA SER A 280 -46.22 49.32 18.69
C SER A 280 -46.20 47.85 19.11
N ARG A 281 -45.88 47.53 20.37
CA ARG A 281 -45.68 46.15 20.82
C ARG A 281 -46.99 45.37 20.77
N ASN A 282 -46.99 44.28 20.00
CA ASN A 282 -48.10 43.34 19.97
C ASN A 282 -47.84 42.14 20.90
N PHE A 283 -48.81 41.84 21.76
CA PHE A 283 -48.78 40.67 22.64
C PHE A 283 -49.72 39.58 22.07
N PRO A 284 -49.42 38.28 22.24
CA PRO A 284 -48.38 37.72 23.10
C PRO A 284 -46.95 37.91 22.59
N VAL A 285 -46.03 38.12 23.54
CA VAL A 285 -44.58 38.14 23.29
C VAL A 285 -43.99 36.84 23.79
N VAL A 286 -43.18 36.19 22.97
CA VAL A 286 -42.43 34.99 23.35
C VAL A 286 -41.02 35.40 23.76
N ILE A 287 -40.55 34.88 24.88
CA ILE A 287 -39.15 34.93 25.33
C ILE A 287 -38.65 33.49 25.27
N ASP A 288 -37.73 33.18 24.36
CA ASP A 288 -37.27 31.83 24.02
C ASP A 288 -35.77 31.64 24.34
N PRO A 289 -35.39 31.40 25.62
CA PRO A 289 -34.14 30.74 25.92
C PRO A 289 -34.10 29.32 25.36
N ILE A 290 -32.93 28.90 24.90
CA ILE A 290 -32.70 27.57 24.36
C ILE A 290 -31.64 26.89 25.21
N ILE A 291 -31.76 25.58 25.39
CA ILE A 291 -30.65 24.74 25.80
C ILE A 291 -30.33 23.75 24.69
N THR A 292 -29.04 23.59 24.37
CA THR A 292 -28.60 22.70 23.29
C THR A 292 -27.27 22.04 23.65
N ILE A 293 -26.98 20.89 23.04
CA ILE A 293 -25.65 20.28 23.16
C ILE A 293 -24.62 21.09 22.34
N PRO A 294 -23.33 21.12 22.75
CA PRO A 294 -22.28 21.73 21.96
C PRO A 294 -22.20 21.09 20.57
N GLY A 295 -22.18 21.93 19.55
CA GLY A 295 -22.05 21.53 18.15
C GLY A 295 -21.66 22.71 17.30
N ASN A 296 -20.89 22.46 16.23
CA ASN A 296 -20.48 23.50 15.29
C ASN A 296 -21.01 23.16 13.90
N PHE A 297 -22.18 23.71 13.62
CA PHE A 297 -22.93 23.44 12.39
C PHE A 297 -22.70 24.53 11.33
N GLY A 298 -22.16 25.69 11.72
CA GLY A 298 -21.92 26.84 10.84
C GLY A 298 -21.59 28.10 11.63
N GLY A 299 -21.43 29.23 10.94
CA GLY A 299 -21.17 30.52 11.55
C GLY A 299 -21.30 31.69 10.58
N TRP A 300 -21.04 32.90 11.06
CA TRP A 300 -21.01 34.10 10.21
C TRP A 300 -19.97 35.13 10.64
N GLN A 301 -19.58 35.99 9.71
CA GLN A 301 -18.60 37.04 9.90
C GLN A 301 -19.16 38.39 9.45
N ASN A 302 -18.78 39.47 10.14
CA ASN A 302 -18.99 40.84 9.70
C ASN A 302 -17.66 41.62 9.59
N GLY A 303 -17.69 42.86 9.10
CA GLY A 303 -16.50 43.71 8.93
C GLY A 303 -15.78 44.10 10.23
N SER A 304 -16.37 43.86 11.40
CA SER A 304 -15.81 44.18 12.73
C SER A 304 -15.34 42.95 13.54
N GLY A 305 -15.55 41.74 13.04
CA GLY A 305 -15.22 40.50 13.74
C GLY A 305 -15.92 39.27 13.19
N SER A 306 -15.47 38.09 13.60
CA SER A 306 -16.12 36.80 13.32
C SER A 306 -16.98 36.38 14.52
N VAL A 307 -18.20 35.96 14.28
CA VAL A 307 -18.99 35.20 15.24
C VAL A 307 -18.91 33.73 14.81
N GLU A 308 -17.88 33.03 15.31
CA GLU A 308 -17.89 31.56 15.28
C GLU A 308 -19.13 31.09 16.02
N GLY A 309 -19.78 30.04 15.52
CA GLY A 309 -21.04 29.51 16.03
C GLY A 309 -21.03 29.30 17.55
N ASN A 310 -21.31 30.36 18.28
CA ASN A 310 -22.13 30.29 19.47
C ASN A 310 -23.45 29.66 19.00
N PRO A 311 -24.07 28.72 19.72
CA PRO A 311 -24.81 27.56 19.20
C PRO A 311 -26.17 27.89 18.55
N THR A 312 -26.33 29.12 18.11
CA THR A 312 -27.36 29.53 17.18
C THR A 312 -27.15 28.73 15.90
N THR A 313 -28.11 27.86 15.63
CA THR A 313 -28.31 27.14 14.36
C THR A 313 -28.55 28.05 13.18
N PHE A 314 -28.52 29.36 13.39
CA PHE A 314 -28.79 30.34 12.38
C PHE A 314 -27.49 30.92 11.88
N VAL A 315 -27.38 31.06 10.57
CA VAL A 315 -26.26 31.74 9.92
C VAL A 315 -26.79 32.88 9.08
N PHE A 316 -26.14 34.03 9.18
CA PHE A 316 -26.60 35.28 8.60
C PHE A 316 -25.74 35.66 7.40
N THR A 317 -26.37 36.00 6.27
CA THR A 317 -25.70 36.50 5.07
C THR A 317 -26.42 37.74 4.54
N GLY A 318 -25.69 38.76 4.07
CA GLY A 318 -26.28 39.99 3.51
C GLY A 318 -25.98 41.28 4.29
N LEU A 319 -26.81 42.32 4.11
CA LEU A 319 -26.58 43.66 4.68
C LEU A 319 -27.67 44.06 5.67
N SER A 320 -27.25 44.37 6.90
CA SER A 320 -27.82 45.52 7.62
C SER A 320 -26.77 46.06 8.60
N GLY A 321 -26.13 47.17 8.23
CA GLY A 321 -25.06 47.84 8.98
C GLY A 321 -23.63 47.37 8.69
N GLN A 322 -23.42 46.10 8.28
CA GLN A 322 -22.13 45.53 7.84
C GLN A 322 -22.34 44.39 6.83
N ASN A 323 -21.33 44.03 6.01
CA ASN A 323 -21.45 42.85 5.13
C ASN A 323 -21.30 41.58 5.95
N TYR A 324 -22.37 40.77 5.99
CA TYR A 324 -22.37 39.46 6.60
C TYR A 324 -22.10 38.37 5.57
N ARG A 325 -21.18 37.45 5.88
CA ARG A 325 -20.97 36.19 5.16
C ARG A 325 -21.18 35.03 6.12
N SER A 326 -21.82 33.97 5.65
CA SER A 326 -22.06 32.78 6.45
C SER A 326 -21.36 31.55 5.88
N TRP A 327 -21.19 30.54 6.72
CA TRP A 327 -20.76 29.21 6.30
C TRP A 327 -21.55 28.14 7.03
N ILE A 328 -21.69 26.99 6.38
CA ILE A 328 -22.26 25.76 6.94
C ILE A 328 -21.21 24.66 6.81
N ARG A 329 -21.12 23.82 7.84
CA ARG A 329 -20.16 22.73 7.93
C ARG A 329 -20.89 21.39 7.93
N PHE A 330 -20.34 20.44 7.18
CA PHE A 330 -20.83 19.07 7.05
C PHE A 330 -19.72 18.10 7.45
N ASP A 331 -20.06 17.08 8.25
CA ASP A 331 -19.15 15.99 8.59
C ASP A 331 -19.15 14.96 7.45
N ILE A 332 -18.05 14.92 6.70
CA ILE A 332 -17.88 14.00 5.56
C ILE A 332 -17.13 12.73 5.93
N SER A 333 -16.81 12.50 7.20
CA SER A 333 -16.02 11.31 7.62
C SER A 333 -16.73 9.99 7.33
N ALA A 334 -18.03 10.02 7.08
CA ALA A 334 -18.84 8.87 6.75
C ALA A 334 -18.67 8.41 5.29
N ILE A 335 -18.15 9.28 4.41
CA ILE A 335 -17.81 8.93 3.03
C ILE A 335 -16.45 8.21 3.03
N PRO A 336 -16.35 7.02 2.40
CA PRO A 336 -15.07 6.32 2.32
C PRO A 336 -13.99 7.17 1.64
N ASN A 337 -12.78 7.19 2.21
CA ASN A 337 -11.66 8.02 1.72
C ASN A 337 -11.28 7.81 0.24
N LEU A 338 -11.62 6.63 -0.30
CA LEU A 338 -11.30 6.22 -1.67
C LEU A 338 -12.54 6.21 -2.57
N ALA A 339 -13.64 6.78 -2.10
CA ALA A 339 -14.79 7.01 -2.93
C ALA A 339 -14.43 8.02 -4.03
N THR A 340 -14.99 7.79 -5.22
CA THR A 340 -14.97 8.80 -6.29
C THR A 340 -16.24 9.64 -6.18
N ILE A 341 -16.08 10.94 -5.97
CA ILE A 341 -17.19 11.90 -5.85
C ILE A 341 -17.75 12.19 -7.24
N LEU A 342 -19.05 11.99 -7.40
CA LEU A 342 -19.74 12.11 -8.68
C LEU A 342 -20.58 13.39 -8.76
N ASN A 343 -21.27 13.73 -7.67
CA ASN A 343 -22.12 14.92 -7.60
C ASN A 343 -22.26 15.39 -6.15
N VAL A 344 -22.24 16.70 -5.97
CA VAL A 344 -22.48 17.36 -4.69
C VAL A 344 -23.62 18.35 -4.84
N GLU A 345 -24.66 18.19 -4.04
CA GLU A 345 -25.83 19.07 -3.97
C GLU A 345 -26.05 19.53 -2.53
N VAL A 346 -26.66 20.70 -2.35
CA VAL A 346 -27.05 21.18 -1.02
C VAL A 346 -28.51 21.61 -0.97
N GLU A 347 -29.19 21.21 0.10
CA GLU A 347 -30.51 21.69 0.50
C GLU A 347 -30.35 22.70 1.64
N LEU A 348 -30.98 23.86 1.52
CA LEU A 348 -30.83 24.97 2.47
C LEU A 348 -32.20 25.38 3.01
N LEU A 349 -32.31 25.50 4.33
CA LEU A 349 -33.51 26.03 4.99
C LEU A 349 -33.32 27.50 5.34
N MET A 350 -34.21 28.38 4.88
CA MET A 350 -34.23 29.79 5.25
C MET A 350 -35.40 30.07 6.19
N ASN A 351 -35.13 30.72 7.34
CA ASN A 351 -36.11 30.91 8.42
C ASN A 351 -36.25 32.37 8.92
N GLY A 352 -35.82 33.37 8.15
CA GLY A 352 -36.01 34.78 8.55
C GLY A 352 -35.29 35.81 7.68
N THR A 353 -35.79 37.04 7.71
CA THR A 353 -35.28 38.22 6.98
C THR A 353 -35.80 39.49 7.68
N SER A 354 -35.16 40.66 7.48
CA SER A 354 -35.82 41.94 7.78
C SER A 354 -36.86 42.37 6.73
N ASN A 355 -36.98 41.65 5.60
CA ASN A 355 -38.01 41.83 4.56
C ASN A 355 -38.22 40.52 3.76
N ALA A 356 -39.23 39.72 4.13
CA ALA A 356 -39.38 38.32 3.71
C ALA A 356 -39.67 38.09 2.21
N ASN A 357 -39.92 39.16 1.45
CA ASN A 357 -40.43 39.08 0.09
C ASN A 357 -39.44 39.59 -0.97
N THR A 358 -38.21 39.96 -0.59
CA THR A 358 -37.18 40.42 -1.53
C THR A 358 -36.38 39.25 -2.09
N THR A 359 -36.34 39.11 -3.41
CA THR A 359 -35.50 38.11 -4.08
C THR A 359 -34.05 38.55 -4.07
N GLU A 360 -33.17 37.70 -3.52
CA GLU A 360 -31.72 37.93 -3.47
C GLU A 360 -30.97 36.82 -4.21
N THR A 361 -29.89 37.18 -4.90
CA THR A 361 -28.98 36.19 -5.50
C THR A 361 -27.93 35.79 -4.48
N ILE A 362 -27.97 34.52 -4.08
CA ILE A 362 -27.01 33.92 -3.15
C ILE A 362 -25.93 33.20 -3.95
N GLU A 363 -24.66 33.53 -3.69
CA GLU A 363 -23.50 32.79 -4.16
C GLU A 363 -23.12 31.74 -3.13
N ILE A 364 -22.90 30.51 -3.57
CA ILE A 364 -22.31 29.44 -2.78
C ILE A 364 -20.86 29.28 -3.23
N ASN A 365 -19.95 29.40 -2.28
CA ASN A 365 -18.51 29.46 -2.52
C ASN A 365 -17.75 28.39 -1.72
N ALA A 366 -16.60 28.01 -2.26
CA ALA A 366 -15.56 27.32 -1.53
C ALA A 366 -15.09 28.13 -0.33
N VAL A 367 -14.65 27.42 0.71
CA VAL A 367 -13.99 28.01 1.87
C VAL A 367 -12.49 27.69 1.79
N SER A 368 -11.66 28.73 1.76
CA SER A 368 -10.19 28.62 1.89
C SER A 368 -9.69 29.44 3.09
N GLY A 369 -8.66 28.94 3.81
CA GLY A 369 -8.08 29.62 4.98
C GLY A 369 -7.76 28.71 6.18
N ILE A 370 -7.03 29.25 7.17
CA ILE A 370 -6.74 28.60 8.47
C ILE A 370 -7.95 28.78 9.40
N TYR A 371 -8.46 27.65 9.88
CA TYR A 371 -9.61 27.57 10.77
C TYR A 371 -9.23 27.88 12.23
N GLY A 372 -10.04 28.68 12.92
CA GLY A 372 -10.04 28.81 14.37
C GLY A 372 -10.48 27.52 15.07
N PRO A 373 -10.32 27.43 16.40
CA PRO A 373 -10.64 26.23 17.19
C PRO A 373 -12.13 25.81 17.11
N TYR A 374 -13.03 26.74 16.79
CA TYR A 374 -14.43 26.44 16.44
C TYR A 374 -14.74 26.82 14.99
N GLY A 375 -13.74 26.73 14.10
CA GLY A 375 -13.96 26.74 12.66
C GLY A 375 -14.13 28.09 11.98
N GLY A 376 -13.98 29.21 12.68
CA GLY A 376 -14.04 30.52 12.05
C GLY A 376 -12.81 30.77 11.20
N ILE A 377 -13.03 31.47 10.11
CA ILE A 377 -11.95 31.89 9.24
C ILE A 377 -11.36 33.17 9.84
N ASN A 378 -10.02 33.24 9.92
CA ASN A 378 -9.31 34.44 10.37
C ASN A 378 -9.81 35.68 9.58
N LEU A 379 -9.86 36.86 10.21
CA LEU A 379 -10.22 38.16 9.62
C LEU A 379 -9.58 38.44 8.25
N ALA A 380 -8.40 37.87 7.96
CA ALA A 380 -7.72 37.96 6.67
C ALA A 380 -8.46 37.28 5.49
N ALA A 381 -9.36 36.33 5.74
CA ALA A 381 -10.09 35.59 4.70
C ALA A 381 -11.30 36.33 4.11
N TYR A 382 -11.44 37.62 4.41
CA TYR A 382 -12.41 38.48 3.74
C TYR A 382 -12.16 38.57 2.22
N ALA A 383 -10.97 38.21 1.75
CA ALA A 383 -10.63 38.15 0.33
C ALA A 383 -10.83 36.75 -0.30
N ASP A 384 -10.96 35.69 0.49
CA ASP A 384 -10.86 34.28 0.05
C ASP A 384 -12.16 33.70 -0.52
N PHE A 385 -13.32 34.30 -0.23
CA PHE A 385 -14.60 33.87 -0.80
C PHE A 385 -14.73 34.19 -2.30
N ALA A 386 -13.89 35.09 -2.83
CA ALA A 386 -14.00 35.57 -4.21
C ALA A 386 -13.32 34.68 -5.27
N THR A 387 -12.60 33.62 -4.86
CA THR A 387 -11.79 32.81 -5.78
C THR A 387 -12.31 31.39 -6.02
N GLY A 388 -13.48 31.02 -5.47
CA GLY A 388 -13.96 29.63 -5.48
C GLY A 388 -15.46 29.45 -5.61
N LEU A 389 -16.12 30.19 -6.51
CA LEU A 389 -17.56 30.05 -6.76
C LEU A 389 -17.94 28.61 -7.17
N TYR A 390 -18.91 28.03 -6.46
CA TYR A 390 -19.55 26.77 -6.82
C TYR A 390 -20.76 27.01 -7.71
N THR A 391 -21.71 27.79 -7.21
CA THR A 391 -22.98 28.04 -7.89
C THR A 391 -23.68 29.27 -7.32
N THR A 392 -24.77 29.69 -7.97
CA THR A 392 -25.64 30.75 -7.49
C THR A 392 -27.10 30.30 -7.50
N PHE A 393 -27.91 30.73 -6.55
CA PHE A 393 -29.35 30.50 -6.56
C PHE A 393 -30.14 31.74 -6.10
N GLN A 394 -31.43 31.78 -6.42
CA GLN A 394 -32.32 32.86 -5.99
C GLN A 394 -33.03 32.49 -4.69
N ALA A 395 -32.82 33.30 -3.65
CA ALA A 395 -33.53 33.20 -2.38
C ALA A 395 -34.66 34.23 -2.35
N THR A 396 -35.91 33.77 -2.42
CA THR A 396 -37.12 34.58 -2.55
C THR A 396 -37.83 34.79 -1.21
N ALA A 397 -38.19 33.70 -0.53
CA ALA A 397 -39.02 33.70 0.67
C ALA A 397 -38.56 32.64 1.68
N ILE A 398 -39.12 32.69 2.90
CA ILE A 398 -38.90 31.70 3.97
C ILE A 398 -39.43 30.35 3.50
N GLN A 399 -38.52 29.41 3.21
CA GLN A 399 -38.84 28.06 2.77
C GLN A 399 -37.59 27.17 2.84
N THR A 400 -37.79 25.87 2.64
CA THR A 400 -36.71 24.94 2.24
C THR A 400 -36.48 25.06 0.74
N TYR A 401 -35.26 25.36 0.34
CA TYR A 401 -34.85 25.34 -1.06
C TYR A 401 -34.46 23.92 -1.44
N PRO A 402 -34.94 23.39 -2.58
CA PRO A 402 -34.60 22.03 -3.02
C PRO A 402 -33.09 21.89 -3.25
N PHE A 403 -32.61 20.65 -3.40
CA PHE A 403 -31.20 20.38 -3.69
C PHE A 403 -30.68 21.20 -4.88
N ILE A 404 -29.70 22.06 -4.59
CA ILE A 404 -28.98 22.90 -5.53
C ILE A 404 -27.67 22.18 -5.87
N SER A 405 -27.42 21.89 -7.15
CA SER A 405 -26.14 21.33 -7.58
C SER A 405 -25.02 22.37 -7.44
N LEU A 406 -23.93 21.97 -6.78
CA LEU A 406 -22.75 22.80 -6.55
C LEU A 406 -21.72 22.74 -7.69
N GLY A 407 -21.93 21.86 -8.68
CA GLY A 407 -21.11 21.76 -9.87
C GLY A 407 -19.74 21.08 -9.69
N ALA A 408 -19.02 20.95 -10.80
CA ALA A 408 -17.78 20.16 -10.88
C ALA A 408 -16.64 20.68 -9.97
N ASN A 409 -16.62 21.99 -9.69
CA ASN A 409 -15.65 22.59 -8.77
C ASN A 409 -15.85 22.07 -7.35
N ALA A 410 -17.09 21.98 -6.88
CA ALA A 410 -17.41 21.42 -5.57
C ALA A 410 -17.12 19.92 -5.49
N ASN A 411 -17.39 19.17 -6.56
CA ASN A 411 -17.04 17.75 -6.63
C ASN A 411 -15.53 17.55 -6.45
N SER A 412 -14.72 18.36 -7.15
CA SER A 412 -13.25 18.29 -7.08
C SER A 412 -12.71 18.74 -5.72
N ASP A 413 -13.28 19.80 -5.14
CA ASP A 413 -12.93 20.27 -3.80
C ASP A 413 -13.25 19.20 -2.74
N LEU A 414 -14.46 18.63 -2.77
CA LEU A 414 -14.84 17.55 -1.84
C LEU A 414 -13.95 16.31 -2.04
N GLN A 415 -13.64 15.92 -3.27
CA GLN A 415 -12.72 14.83 -3.57
C GLN A 415 -11.33 15.07 -2.94
N SER A 416 -10.81 16.29 -3.03
CA SER A 416 -9.52 16.65 -2.42
C SER A 416 -9.54 16.67 -0.89
N LYS A 417 -10.75 16.80 -0.31
CA LYS A 417 -11.01 16.81 1.12
C LYS A 417 -11.27 15.42 1.70
N LEU A 418 -11.33 14.35 0.89
CA LEU A 418 -11.21 12.98 1.40
C LEU A 418 -9.70 12.70 1.62
N PRO A 419 -9.16 12.89 2.85
CA PRO A 419 -9.56 12.17 4.05
C PRO A 419 -9.86 13.06 5.28
N SER A 420 -10.13 14.34 5.08
CA SER A 420 -10.58 15.25 6.12
C SER A 420 -11.99 14.88 6.60
N ASN A 421 -12.32 15.25 7.83
CA ASN A 421 -13.65 14.98 8.41
C ASN A 421 -14.67 16.09 8.07
N GLN A 422 -14.33 17.09 7.25
CA GLN A 422 -15.18 18.27 7.10
C GLN A 422 -15.21 18.83 5.69
N PHE A 423 -16.43 19.07 5.20
CA PHE A 423 -16.70 19.89 4.03
C PHE A 423 -17.46 21.14 4.48
N GLN A 424 -17.14 22.29 3.88
CA GLN A 424 -17.76 23.56 4.22
C GLN A 424 -18.17 24.28 2.95
N ILE A 425 -19.31 24.95 3.03
CA ILE A 425 -19.77 25.88 2.01
C ILE A 425 -19.92 27.25 2.65
N ALA A 426 -19.65 28.29 1.88
CA ALA A 426 -19.91 29.66 2.28
C ALA A 426 -20.96 30.31 1.42
N MET A 427 -21.69 31.26 2.00
CA MET A 427 -22.79 31.96 1.35
C MET A 427 -22.60 33.48 1.45
N SER A 428 -22.68 34.14 0.29
CA SER A 428 -22.68 35.60 0.15
C SER A 428 -23.84 36.07 -0.74
N ILE A 429 -24.25 37.32 -0.60
CA ILE A 429 -25.23 37.97 -1.49
C ILE A 429 -24.49 38.90 -2.44
N VAL A 430 -24.76 38.79 -3.74
CA VAL A 430 -24.06 39.57 -4.81
C VAL A 430 -24.29 41.07 -4.66
N SER A 431 -25.51 41.49 -4.29
CA SER A 431 -25.90 42.90 -4.14
C SER A 431 -26.95 43.02 -3.04
N PRO A 432 -26.55 42.92 -1.77
CA PRO A 432 -27.49 42.71 -0.68
C PRO A 432 -28.36 43.96 -0.44
N SER A 433 -29.68 43.81 -0.51
CA SER A 433 -30.63 44.85 -0.06
C SER A 433 -31.11 44.62 1.38
N THR A 434 -30.93 43.39 1.88
CA THR A 434 -31.30 42.94 3.22
C THR A 434 -30.37 41.81 3.66
N TRP A 435 -30.52 41.33 4.89
CA TRP A 435 -29.89 40.10 5.37
C TRP A 435 -30.87 38.92 5.30
N LYS A 436 -30.33 37.72 5.09
CA LYS A 436 -31.04 36.44 5.04
C LYS A 436 -30.54 35.52 6.17
N ARG A 437 -31.47 34.79 6.80
CA ARG A 437 -31.22 33.83 7.89
C ARG A 437 -31.37 32.40 7.39
N PHE A 438 -30.29 31.66 7.31
CA PHE A 438 -30.30 30.23 7.02
C PHE A 438 -30.15 29.40 8.29
N THR A 439 -30.68 28.18 8.28
CA THR A 439 -30.60 27.24 9.40
C THR A 439 -29.56 26.18 9.10
N SER A 440 -28.39 26.25 9.72
CA SER A 440 -27.23 25.40 9.45
C SER A 440 -27.45 23.93 9.82
N ASN A 441 -28.10 23.64 10.95
CA ASN A 441 -28.34 22.26 11.38
C ASN A 441 -29.48 21.54 10.65
N LEU A 442 -30.32 22.27 9.91
CA LEU A 442 -31.38 21.71 9.06
C LEU A 442 -31.02 21.76 7.58
N SER A 443 -29.84 22.28 7.25
CA SER A 443 -29.30 22.21 5.90
C SER A 443 -28.61 20.87 5.67
N THR A 444 -28.65 20.38 4.45
CA THR A 444 -28.25 19.01 4.12
C THR A 444 -27.40 18.98 2.85
N LEU A 445 -26.27 18.29 2.91
CA LEU A 445 -25.43 17.98 1.76
C LEU A 445 -25.79 16.60 1.22
N ARG A 446 -26.07 16.49 -0.07
CA ARG A 446 -26.17 15.22 -0.77
C ARG A 446 -24.91 14.99 -1.58
N VAL A 447 -24.25 13.86 -1.36
CA VAL A 447 -23.04 13.47 -2.07
C VAL A 447 -23.27 12.12 -2.74
N ASP A 448 -23.31 12.13 -4.07
CA ASP A 448 -23.29 10.90 -4.84
C ASP A 448 -21.84 10.48 -5.08
N TYR A 449 -21.55 9.21 -4.80
CA TYR A 449 -20.21 8.67 -4.95
C TYR A 449 -20.25 7.22 -5.41
N SER A 450 -19.21 6.78 -6.10
CA SER A 450 -18.98 5.35 -6.35
C SER A 450 -17.98 4.81 -5.34
N LEU A 451 -18.29 3.65 -4.78
CA LEU A 451 -17.32 2.88 -4.02
C LEU A 451 -16.25 2.35 -4.97
N CYS A 452 -15.01 2.39 -4.51
CA CYS A 452 -13.93 1.69 -5.17
C CYS A 452 -14.25 0.18 -5.24
N ASN A 453 -14.26 -0.39 -6.45
CA ASN A 453 -14.32 -1.82 -6.66
C ASN A 453 -12.89 -2.39 -6.63
N GLN A 454 -12.48 -2.89 -5.46
CA GLN A 454 -11.14 -3.41 -5.24
C GLN A 454 -10.86 -4.63 -6.11
N ALA A 455 -9.64 -4.76 -6.63
CA ALA A 455 -9.22 -5.96 -7.36
C ALA A 455 -9.42 -7.24 -6.51
N SER A 456 -9.65 -8.39 -7.14
CA SER A 456 -9.63 -9.66 -6.40
C SER A 456 -8.21 -9.93 -5.86
N THR A 457 -8.10 -10.75 -4.82
CA THR A 457 -6.79 -11.34 -4.46
C THR A 457 -6.32 -12.20 -5.63
N PRO A 458 -5.16 -11.90 -6.26
CA PRO A 458 -4.73 -12.64 -7.44
C PRO A 458 -4.33 -14.07 -7.08
N LEU A 459 -4.73 -15.02 -7.93
CA LEU A 459 -4.16 -16.36 -7.93
C LEU A 459 -2.82 -16.30 -8.67
N VAL A 460 -1.76 -16.78 -8.02
CA VAL A 460 -0.40 -16.74 -8.57
C VAL A 460 0.00 -18.14 -9.03
N ASN A 461 0.41 -18.25 -10.29
CA ASN A 461 0.85 -19.51 -10.89
C ASN A 461 2.29 -19.38 -11.41
N SER A 462 2.96 -20.51 -11.57
CA SER A 462 4.28 -20.64 -12.19
C SER A 462 4.20 -21.64 -13.32
N ASN A 463 4.78 -21.32 -14.48
CA ASN A 463 4.77 -22.23 -15.64
C ASN A 463 5.57 -23.52 -15.41
N ASN A 464 6.57 -23.48 -14.53
CA ASN A 464 7.45 -24.61 -14.20
C ASN A 464 7.15 -25.20 -12.81
N GLY A 465 5.98 -24.93 -12.23
CA GLY A 465 5.68 -25.32 -10.84
C GLY A 465 6.47 -24.53 -9.80
N THR A 466 6.51 -25.02 -8.55
CA THR A 466 7.13 -24.30 -7.42
C THR A 466 8.56 -24.71 -7.11
N SER A 467 9.11 -25.71 -7.81
CA SER A 467 10.50 -26.16 -7.66
C SER A 467 11.29 -25.76 -8.90
N VAL A 468 12.29 -24.87 -8.74
CA VAL A 468 13.06 -24.29 -9.85
C VAL A 468 14.56 -24.47 -9.57
N CYS A 469 15.35 -24.81 -10.58
CA CYS A 469 16.80 -24.91 -10.43
C CYS A 469 17.44 -23.54 -10.19
N SER A 470 18.49 -23.46 -9.37
CA SER A 470 19.19 -22.21 -9.07
C SER A 470 19.58 -21.43 -10.32
N GLY A 471 19.09 -20.19 -10.44
CA GLY A 471 19.35 -19.28 -11.57
C GLY A 471 18.52 -19.54 -12.83
N ALA A 472 17.76 -20.65 -12.89
CA ALA A 472 16.88 -20.93 -14.03
C ALA A 472 15.71 -19.94 -14.08
N SER A 473 15.30 -19.58 -15.30
CA SER A 473 14.16 -18.68 -15.51
C SER A 473 12.83 -19.41 -15.30
N THR A 474 11.92 -18.77 -14.58
CA THR A 474 10.51 -19.19 -14.52
C THR A 474 9.60 -17.99 -14.78
N ILE A 475 8.42 -18.25 -15.34
CA ILE A 475 7.39 -17.24 -15.58
C ILE A 475 6.34 -17.36 -14.48
N LEU A 476 6.15 -16.28 -13.74
CA LEU A 476 5.06 -16.14 -12.79
C LEU A 476 3.91 -15.40 -13.44
N SER A 477 2.68 -15.88 -13.27
CA SER A 477 1.47 -15.22 -13.78
C SER A 477 0.47 -14.98 -12.65
N ALA A 478 -0.24 -13.85 -12.74
CA ALA A 478 -1.30 -13.47 -11.84
C ALA A 478 -2.64 -13.53 -12.60
N THR A 479 -3.62 -14.22 -12.04
CA THR A 479 -4.99 -14.22 -12.56
C THR A 479 -5.97 -13.72 -11.51
N GLY A 480 -6.98 -12.97 -11.97
CA GLY A 480 -7.97 -12.32 -11.12
C GLY A 480 -8.65 -11.18 -11.85
N ASN A 481 -9.59 -10.52 -11.19
CA ASN A 481 -10.23 -9.32 -11.70
C ASN A 481 -9.49 -8.10 -11.16
N LEU A 482 -8.92 -7.27 -12.04
CA LEU A 482 -8.30 -6.00 -11.66
C LEU A 482 -9.34 -4.99 -11.16
N ASN A 483 -10.60 -5.10 -11.59
CA ASN A 483 -11.65 -4.11 -11.28
C ASN A 483 -11.12 -2.68 -11.53
N ASP A 484 -11.07 -1.83 -10.50
CA ASP A 484 -10.59 -0.45 -10.62
C ASP A 484 -9.06 -0.28 -10.43
N ALA A 485 -8.31 -1.39 -10.31
CA ALA A 485 -6.85 -1.38 -10.36
C ALA A 485 -6.35 -1.21 -11.79
N THR A 486 -5.27 -0.44 -11.96
CA THR A 486 -4.71 -0.13 -13.27
C THR A 486 -3.85 -1.27 -13.81
N HIS A 487 -3.16 -2.00 -12.93
CA HIS A 487 -2.28 -3.11 -13.28
C HIS A 487 -1.98 -4.02 -12.08
N TRP A 488 -1.50 -5.23 -12.36
CA TRP A 488 -0.85 -6.09 -11.36
C TRP A 488 0.56 -5.59 -11.08
N GLN A 489 0.90 -5.38 -9.81
CA GLN A 489 2.23 -4.96 -9.37
C GLN A 489 2.90 -6.10 -8.60
N TRP A 490 4.11 -6.47 -9.03
CA TRP A 490 4.89 -7.56 -8.45
C TRP A 490 5.97 -7.05 -7.51
N TYR A 491 6.24 -7.83 -6.47
CA TYR A 491 7.15 -7.50 -5.37
C TYR A 491 7.99 -8.71 -4.93
N THR A 492 9.20 -8.44 -4.45
CA THR A 492 9.94 -9.32 -3.53
C THR A 492 9.71 -8.84 -2.10
N SER A 493 9.64 -9.76 -1.13
CA SER A 493 9.39 -9.52 0.32
C SER A 493 7.93 -9.33 0.75
N SER A 494 7.22 -8.30 0.28
CA SER A 494 5.81 -8.05 0.62
C SER A 494 5.18 -7.07 -0.36
N CYS A 495 3.85 -7.07 -0.52
CA CYS A 495 3.23 -6.02 -1.32
C CYS A 495 3.46 -4.63 -0.72
N GLY A 496 3.66 -3.63 -1.58
CA GLY A 496 4.08 -2.28 -1.18
C GLY A 496 5.56 -2.15 -0.84
N GLY A 497 6.34 -3.24 -0.99
CA GLY A 497 7.80 -3.23 -0.87
C GLY A 497 8.47 -2.76 -2.17
N THR A 498 9.64 -3.34 -2.50
CA THR A 498 10.36 -2.97 -3.73
C THR A 498 9.70 -3.62 -4.95
N PRO A 499 9.20 -2.84 -5.93
CA PRO A 499 8.57 -3.38 -7.12
C PRO A 499 9.61 -4.06 -8.02
N ILE A 500 9.26 -5.23 -8.57
CA ILE A 500 10.12 -6.01 -9.48
C ILE A 500 9.56 -6.13 -10.89
N GLY A 501 8.31 -5.72 -11.11
CA GLY A 501 7.65 -5.78 -12.42
C GLY A 501 6.16 -5.46 -12.35
N GLN A 502 5.54 -5.28 -13.51
CA GLN A 502 4.12 -4.97 -13.67
C GLN A 502 3.51 -5.84 -14.79
N GLY A 503 2.21 -6.08 -14.70
CA GLY A 503 1.42 -6.80 -15.71
C GLY A 503 1.05 -8.23 -15.29
N ASP A 504 0.33 -8.92 -16.18
CA ASP A 504 -0.24 -10.25 -15.92
C ASP A 504 0.82 -11.33 -15.66
N SER A 505 2.06 -11.11 -16.07
CA SER A 505 3.17 -12.01 -15.82
C SER A 505 4.53 -11.32 -15.73
N ILE A 506 5.46 -11.95 -15.04
CA ILE A 506 6.88 -11.54 -14.96
C ILE A 506 7.79 -12.76 -15.13
N VAL A 507 9.03 -12.52 -15.56
CA VAL A 507 10.10 -13.53 -15.61
C VAL A 507 11.03 -13.32 -14.42
N VAL A 508 11.36 -14.39 -13.69
CA VAL A 508 12.26 -14.34 -12.52
C VAL A 508 13.31 -15.44 -12.59
N ASN A 509 14.50 -15.17 -12.03
CA ASN A 509 15.67 -16.07 -12.00
C ASN A 509 16.25 -16.22 -10.58
N PRO A 510 15.50 -16.75 -9.61
CA PRO A 510 15.96 -16.86 -8.23
C PRO A 510 17.13 -17.84 -8.06
N THR A 511 18.09 -17.48 -7.21
CA THR A 511 19.22 -18.36 -6.79
C THR A 511 19.03 -18.92 -5.38
N THR A 512 18.10 -18.37 -4.61
CA THR A 512 17.71 -18.83 -3.27
C THR A 512 16.19 -18.90 -3.14
N ALA A 513 15.68 -19.69 -2.20
CA ALA A 513 14.24 -19.77 -1.93
C ALA A 513 13.66 -18.36 -1.75
N THR A 514 12.68 -18.01 -2.57
CA THR A 514 12.15 -16.65 -2.67
C THR A 514 10.63 -16.70 -2.79
N THR A 515 9.95 -15.88 -1.99
CA THR A 515 8.51 -15.65 -2.09
C THR A 515 8.24 -14.38 -2.86
N TYR A 516 7.42 -14.50 -3.89
CA TYR A 516 6.96 -13.40 -4.73
C TYR A 516 5.53 -13.04 -4.36
N TYR A 517 5.24 -11.74 -4.40
CA TYR A 517 3.94 -11.19 -4.06
C TYR A 517 3.41 -10.36 -5.21
N VAL A 518 2.09 -10.39 -5.40
CA VAL A 518 1.42 -9.58 -6.41
C VAL A 518 0.06 -9.14 -5.90
N ARG A 519 -0.32 -7.90 -6.23
CA ARG A 519 -1.66 -7.35 -5.98
C ARG A 519 -2.01 -6.34 -7.06
N GLY A 520 -3.31 -6.03 -7.19
CA GLY A 520 -3.77 -4.96 -8.05
C GLY A 520 -3.47 -3.63 -7.37
N GLU A 521 -2.77 -2.74 -8.06
CA GLU A 521 -2.53 -1.39 -7.58
C GLU A 521 -3.34 -0.36 -8.34
N SER A 522 -3.77 0.66 -7.60
CA SER A 522 -4.60 1.74 -8.09
C SER A 522 -4.21 3.02 -7.37
N THR A 523 -4.24 4.13 -8.09
CA THR A 523 -4.10 5.46 -7.50
C THR A 523 -5.39 5.96 -6.85
N THR A 524 -6.52 5.30 -7.13
CA THR A 524 -7.87 5.72 -6.69
C THR A 524 -8.53 4.73 -5.73
N CYS A 525 -7.88 3.62 -5.41
CA CYS A 525 -8.42 2.51 -4.62
C CYS A 525 -7.41 1.97 -3.59
N THR A 526 -7.90 1.43 -2.47
CA THR A 526 -7.05 0.71 -1.52
C THR A 526 -6.54 -0.53 -2.19
N SER A 527 -5.23 -0.73 -2.09
CA SER A 527 -4.55 -1.90 -2.61
C SER A 527 -5.08 -3.18 -1.95
N THR A 528 -5.23 -4.24 -2.73
CA THR A 528 -5.84 -5.49 -2.27
C THR A 528 -4.88 -6.38 -1.50
N THR A 529 -5.42 -7.42 -0.88
CA THR A 529 -4.61 -8.49 -0.30
C THR A 529 -3.76 -9.17 -1.36
N CYS A 530 -2.53 -9.52 -0.97
CA CYS A 530 -1.56 -10.12 -1.87
C CYS A 530 -1.95 -11.55 -2.25
N GLY A 531 -1.83 -11.87 -3.53
CA GLY A 531 -1.46 -13.21 -3.94
C GLY A 531 0.02 -13.43 -3.67
N SER A 532 0.41 -14.65 -3.36
CA SER A 532 1.84 -14.98 -3.21
C SER A 532 2.14 -16.38 -3.71
N ILE A 533 3.40 -16.59 -4.13
CA ILE A 533 3.94 -17.89 -4.48
C ILE A 533 5.35 -18.01 -3.91
N SER A 534 5.65 -19.13 -3.26
CA SER A 534 7.00 -19.42 -2.76
C SER A 534 7.66 -20.42 -3.71
N LEU A 535 8.82 -20.04 -4.23
CA LEU A 535 9.63 -20.92 -5.06
C LEU A 535 10.71 -21.59 -4.20
N THR A 536 10.76 -22.92 -4.27
CA THR A 536 11.84 -23.72 -3.69
C THR A 536 12.94 -23.83 -4.73
N ILE A 537 14.17 -23.47 -4.34
CA ILE A 537 15.31 -23.49 -5.26
C ILE A 537 16.12 -24.76 -5.06
N LEU A 538 16.19 -25.55 -6.13
CA LEU A 538 16.94 -26.80 -6.17
C LEU A 538 18.38 -26.51 -6.61
N PRO A 539 19.39 -27.12 -5.95
CA PRO A 539 20.78 -26.91 -6.28
C PRO A 539 21.14 -27.57 -7.63
N SER A 540 22.01 -26.91 -8.38
CA SER A 540 22.78 -27.50 -9.47
C SER A 540 24.26 -27.46 -9.10
N TYR A 541 25.04 -28.43 -9.59
CA TYR A 541 26.45 -28.56 -9.27
C TYR A 541 27.31 -28.47 -10.53
N ASN A 542 28.46 -27.81 -10.40
CA ASN A 542 29.54 -27.86 -11.38
C ASN A 542 30.81 -28.37 -10.67
N ILE A 543 31.18 -29.61 -10.93
CA ILE A 543 32.26 -30.30 -10.22
C ILE A 543 33.45 -30.48 -11.17
N PRO A 544 34.58 -29.78 -10.97
CA PRO A 544 35.80 -30.04 -11.70
C PRO A 544 36.53 -31.24 -11.10
N GLN A 545 37.08 -32.11 -11.95
CA GLN A 545 37.98 -33.20 -11.55
C GLN A 545 39.10 -33.41 -12.57
N SER A 546 40.16 -34.12 -12.17
CA SER A 546 41.26 -34.48 -13.05
C SER A 546 41.54 -35.98 -13.01
N ILE A 547 41.65 -36.59 -14.17
CA ILE A 547 41.99 -38.01 -14.37
C ILE A 547 43.28 -38.06 -15.19
N THR A 548 44.17 -38.98 -14.85
CA THR A 548 45.42 -39.21 -15.60
C THR A 548 45.47 -40.67 -16.05
N ILE A 549 45.76 -40.91 -17.33
CA ILE A 549 45.91 -42.25 -17.94
C ILE A 549 47.25 -42.36 -18.67
N CYS A 550 47.72 -43.57 -18.96
CA CYS A 550 48.92 -43.79 -19.77
C CYS A 550 48.60 -43.82 -21.27
N GLY A 551 49.60 -43.51 -22.10
CA GLY A 551 49.49 -43.55 -23.56
C GLY A 551 49.15 -44.95 -24.06
N GLY A 552 47.93 -45.12 -24.56
CA GLY A 552 47.37 -46.41 -25.00
C GLY A 552 46.09 -46.82 -24.26
N ASP A 553 45.90 -46.31 -23.05
CA ASP A 553 44.72 -46.54 -22.22
C ASP A 553 43.51 -45.70 -22.67
N SER A 554 42.36 -45.92 -22.03
CA SER A 554 41.18 -45.08 -22.20
C SER A 554 40.32 -44.96 -20.94
N VAL A 555 39.55 -43.88 -20.85
CA VAL A 555 38.53 -43.66 -19.80
C VAL A 555 37.22 -43.20 -20.44
N LEU A 556 36.09 -43.63 -19.89
CA LEU A 556 34.76 -43.24 -20.40
C LEU A 556 34.41 -41.82 -19.91
N LEU A 557 34.34 -40.85 -20.83
CA LEU A 557 33.96 -39.46 -20.60
C LEU A 557 33.20 -38.91 -21.83
N ASP A 558 32.18 -38.08 -21.60
CA ASP A 558 31.31 -37.53 -22.65
C ASP A 558 30.73 -38.64 -23.56
N GLY A 559 30.28 -39.72 -22.92
CA GLY A 559 29.67 -40.89 -23.58
C GLY A 559 30.62 -41.77 -24.39
N ASN A 560 31.93 -41.48 -24.46
CA ASN A 560 32.90 -42.22 -25.27
C ASN A 560 34.19 -42.55 -24.51
N TYR A 561 34.92 -43.58 -24.95
CA TYR A 561 36.24 -43.90 -24.40
C TYR A 561 37.30 -42.95 -24.97
N GLN A 562 37.72 -42.00 -24.15
CA GLN A 562 38.70 -40.97 -24.50
C GLN A 562 40.13 -41.48 -24.33
N LYS A 563 40.98 -41.15 -25.31
CA LYS A 563 42.42 -41.50 -25.34
C LYS A 563 43.34 -40.29 -25.42
N ASN A 564 42.78 -39.11 -25.62
CA ASN A 564 43.52 -37.87 -25.84
C ASN A 564 43.35 -36.95 -24.65
N ALA A 565 44.38 -36.18 -24.32
CA ALA A 565 44.28 -35.18 -23.28
C ALA A 565 43.28 -34.07 -23.68
N GLY A 566 42.50 -33.58 -22.73
CA GLY A 566 41.45 -32.61 -23.01
C GLY A 566 40.50 -32.40 -21.85
N THR A 567 39.50 -31.54 -22.07
CA THR A 567 38.43 -31.30 -21.11
C THR A 567 37.13 -31.88 -21.65
N TYR A 568 36.52 -32.75 -20.86
CA TYR A 568 35.27 -33.44 -21.20
C TYR A 568 34.19 -33.08 -20.17
N ALA A 569 32.94 -32.95 -20.62
CA ALA A 569 31.83 -32.55 -19.76
C ALA A 569 30.74 -33.63 -19.79
N ASP A 570 30.46 -34.22 -18.65
CA ASP A 570 29.37 -35.18 -18.49
C ASP A 570 28.18 -34.49 -17.79
N GLN A 571 26.98 -34.63 -18.37
CA GLN A 571 25.74 -34.08 -17.83
C GLN A 571 25.01 -35.12 -16.97
N TYR A 572 24.65 -34.72 -15.75
CA TYR A 572 23.90 -35.56 -14.83
C TYR A 572 22.74 -34.78 -14.22
N ALA A 573 21.55 -35.37 -14.21
CA ALA A 573 20.47 -34.86 -13.38
C ALA A 573 20.75 -35.20 -11.91
N THR A 574 20.64 -34.22 -11.03
CA THR A 574 20.57 -34.47 -9.58
C THR A 574 19.36 -35.34 -9.24
N THR A 575 19.34 -35.93 -8.04
CA THR A 575 18.14 -36.63 -7.53
C THR A 575 16.91 -35.72 -7.45
N SER A 576 17.10 -34.40 -7.44
CA SER A 576 16.04 -33.39 -7.49
C SER A 576 15.66 -32.95 -8.91
N GLY A 577 16.29 -33.49 -9.96
CA GLY A 577 15.93 -33.24 -11.36
C GLY A 577 16.59 -32.02 -12.01
N CYS A 578 17.52 -31.33 -11.33
CA CYS A 578 18.31 -30.26 -11.92
C CYS A 578 19.57 -30.79 -12.61
N ASP A 579 19.85 -30.31 -13.82
CA ASP A 579 21.06 -30.64 -14.55
C ASP A 579 22.30 -30.13 -13.80
N SER A 580 23.30 -30.98 -13.69
CA SER A 580 24.62 -30.73 -13.14
C SER A 580 25.66 -31.17 -14.15
N ILE A 581 26.84 -30.55 -14.09
CA ILE A 581 27.93 -30.81 -15.03
C ILE A 581 29.14 -31.26 -14.23
N ILE A 582 29.68 -32.42 -14.58
CA ILE A 582 31.00 -32.83 -14.13
C ILE A 582 31.98 -32.52 -15.26
N THR A 583 32.96 -31.66 -14.99
CA THR A 583 33.99 -31.31 -15.97
C THR A 583 35.28 -32.05 -15.61
N THR A 584 35.71 -32.96 -16.49
CA THR A 584 36.90 -33.78 -16.29
C THR A 584 38.03 -33.30 -17.18
N THR A 585 39.15 -32.89 -16.58
CA THR A 585 40.41 -32.67 -17.31
C THR A 585 41.21 -33.98 -17.36
N LEU A 586 41.27 -34.58 -18.53
CA LEU A 586 42.03 -35.79 -18.81
C LEU A 586 43.47 -35.45 -19.21
N ASN A 587 44.43 -35.99 -18.47
CA ASN A 587 45.86 -35.95 -18.81
C ASN A 587 46.29 -37.32 -19.34
N VAL A 588 47.11 -37.35 -20.39
CA VAL A 588 47.66 -38.58 -20.98
C VAL A 588 49.18 -38.55 -20.86
N LEU A 589 49.73 -39.47 -20.08
CA LEU A 589 51.17 -39.61 -19.88
C LEU A 589 51.80 -40.37 -21.05
N PRO A 590 53.00 -39.98 -21.53
CA PRO A 590 53.65 -40.66 -22.64
C PRO A 590 54.14 -42.06 -22.25
N SER A 591 53.94 -43.02 -23.15
CA SER A 591 54.70 -44.28 -23.23
C SER A 591 55.80 -44.14 -24.29
N TYR A 592 56.93 -44.81 -24.10
CA TYR A 592 58.07 -44.69 -24.99
C TYR A 592 58.40 -46.00 -25.71
N HIS A 593 58.85 -45.86 -26.95
CA HIS A 593 59.34 -46.95 -27.78
C HIS A 593 60.70 -46.56 -28.37
N TRP A 594 61.71 -47.39 -28.11
CA TRP A 594 63.08 -47.18 -28.59
C TRP A 594 63.55 -48.36 -29.42
N ASN A 595 64.26 -48.08 -30.52
CA ASN A 595 64.91 -49.09 -31.35
C ASN A 595 66.43 -48.87 -31.32
N GLU A 596 67.19 -49.94 -31.15
CA GLU A 596 68.64 -49.94 -31.19
C GLU A 596 69.15 -51.15 -31.98
N THR A 597 70.26 -51.00 -32.71
CA THR A 597 70.91 -52.10 -33.41
C THR A 597 72.31 -52.29 -32.83
N VAL A 598 72.67 -53.54 -32.50
CA VAL A 598 73.96 -53.91 -31.94
C VAL A 598 74.56 -55.04 -32.78
N THR A 599 75.84 -54.94 -33.15
CA THR A 599 76.55 -56.01 -33.88
C THR A 599 77.60 -56.65 -32.98
N MET A 600 77.64 -57.99 -32.91
CA MET A 600 78.60 -58.76 -32.09
C MET A 600 79.32 -59.84 -32.93
N CYS A 601 80.46 -60.37 -32.46
CA CYS A 601 81.14 -61.46 -33.16
C CYS A 601 80.40 -62.80 -32.94
N PRO A 602 80.43 -63.74 -33.90
CA PRO A 602 79.89 -65.08 -33.71
C PRO A 602 80.56 -65.79 -32.52
N GLY A 603 79.76 -66.22 -31.53
CA GLY A 603 80.24 -66.85 -30.30
C GLY A 603 80.13 -65.98 -29.05
N ASP A 604 80.05 -64.65 -29.21
CA ASP A 604 79.79 -63.71 -28.12
C ASP A 604 78.33 -63.75 -27.64
N SER A 605 78.02 -63.02 -26.56
CA SER A 605 76.65 -62.91 -26.06
C SER A 605 76.31 -61.55 -25.46
N ILE A 606 75.06 -61.12 -25.62
CA ILE A 606 74.47 -59.90 -25.02
C ILE A 606 73.21 -60.24 -24.21
N MET A 607 72.99 -59.59 -23.06
CA MET A 607 71.78 -59.79 -22.24
C MET A 607 70.62 -58.97 -22.80
N LEU A 608 69.60 -59.63 -23.36
CA LEU A 608 68.39 -59.02 -23.93
C LEU A 608 67.18 -59.92 -23.70
N ALA A 609 65.99 -59.33 -23.53
CA ALA A 609 64.75 -60.05 -23.26
C ALA A 609 64.88 -61.04 -22.08
N GLY A 610 65.65 -60.66 -21.05
CA GLY A 610 65.89 -61.47 -19.86
C GLY A 610 66.82 -62.67 -20.01
N SER A 611 67.58 -62.81 -21.10
CA SER A 611 68.55 -63.91 -21.30
C SER A 611 69.76 -63.50 -22.15
N TYR A 612 70.87 -64.23 -22.04
CA TYR A 612 72.05 -64.02 -22.88
C TYR A 612 71.84 -64.61 -24.29
N GLN A 613 71.76 -63.72 -25.28
CA GLN A 613 71.52 -64.04 -26.68
C GLN A 613 72.83 -64.21 -27.44
N LYS A 614 72.91 -65.22 -28.31
CA LYS A 614 74.10 -65.56 -29.12
C LYS A 614 73.87 -65.56 -30.63
N THR A 615 72.64 -65.32 -31.05
CA THR A 615 72.19 -65.37 -32.44
C THR A 615 71.71 -64.00 -32.88
N ALA A 616 71.83 -63.70 -34.17
CA ALA A 616 71.19 -62.53 -34.74
C ALA A 616 69.66 -62.63 -34.61
N GLY A 617 68.99 -61.51 -34.36
CA GLY A 617 67.55 -61.47 -34.14
C GLY A 617 67.07 -60.19 -33.46
N ILE A 618 65.75 -60.07 -33.33
CA ILE A 618 65.09 -58.93 -32.68
C ILE A 618 64.63 -59.35 -31.28
N TYR A 619 65.05 -58.60 -30.27
CA TYR A 619 64.75 -58.85 -28.86
C TYR A 619 64.07 -57.64 -28.22
N THR A 620 63.02 -57.86 -27.43
CA THR A 620 62.23 -56.79 -26.81
C THR A 620 62.30 -56.86 -25.28
N ASP A 621 62.62 -55.73 -24.66
CA ASP A 621 62.60 -55.53 -23.21
C ASP A 621 61.46 -54.56 -22.82
N TYR A 622 60.82 -54.82 -21.69
CA TYR A 622 59.73 -54.00 -21.15
C TYR A 622 60.21 -53.15 -19.98
N TYR A 623 59.81 -51.88 -19.96
CA TYR A 623 60.19 -50.88 -18.96
C TYR A 623 58.97 -50.11 -18.48
N TYR A 624 59.08 -49.53 -17.30
CA TYR A 624 58.13 -48.53 -16.81
C TYR A 624 58.77 -47.15 -16.88
N THR A 625 58.01 -46.13 -17.27
CA THR A 625 58.44 -44.74 -17.10
C THR A 625 58.50 -44.37 -15.62
N THR A 626 59.05 -43.20 -15.29
CA THR A 626 58.99 -42.63 -13.93
C THR A 626 57.55 -42.42 -13.44
N ASP A 627 56.60 -42.34 -14.36
CA ASP A 627 55.16 -42.20 -14.09
C ASP A 627 54.41 -43.53 -14.25
N ASN A 628 55.14 -44.66 -14.18
CA ASN A 628 54.62 -46.03 -14.20
C ASN A 628 53.90 -46.47 -15.50
N CYS A 629 54.08 -45.78 -16.62
CA CYS A 629 53.52 -46.20 -17.91
C CYS A 629 54.40 -47.26 -18.59
N ASP A 630 53.75 -48.28 -19.16
CA ASP A 630 54.42 -49.34 -19.91
C ASP A 630 55.17 -48.75 -21.13
N SER A 631 56.43 -49.14 -21.29
CA SER A 631 57.32 -48.71 -22.38
C SER A 631 58.13 -49.91 -22.87
N ILE A 632 58.60 -49.86 -24.12
CA ILE A 632 59.30 -50.98 -24.76
C ILE A 632 60.61 -50.53 -25.43
N LYS A 633 61.66 -51.34 -25.30
CA LYS A 633 62.92 -51.19 -26.04
C LYS A 633 63.11 -52.41 -26.92
N VAL A 634 63.27 -52.21 -28.22
CA VAL A 634 63.55 -53.25 -29.20
C VAL A 634 65.02 -53.16 -29.61
N THR A 635 65.76 -54.25 -29.45
CA THR A 635 67.18 -54.35 -29.83
C THR A 635 67.32 -55.38 -30.94
N GLU A 636 67.80 -54.95 -32.10
CA GLU A 636 68.18 -55.81 -33.21
C GLU A 636 69.66 -56.19 -33.07
N VAL A 637 69.94 -57.49 -33.06
CA VAL A 637 71.29 -58.03 -32.95
C VAL A 637 71.74 -58.57 -34.31
N ASP A 638 72.86 -58.08 -34.79
CA ASP A 638 73.55 -58.58 -35.98
C ASP A 638 74.86 -59.31 -35.60
N LEU A 639 75.31 -60.22 -36.47
CA LEU A 639 76.59 -60.91 -36.31
C LEU A 639 77.60 -60.45 -37.36
N TYR A 640 78.84 -60.18 -36.94
CA TYR A 640 79.94 -59.95 -37.87
C TYR A 640 80.27 -61.23 -38.66
N PRO A 641 80.68 -61.13 -39.94
CA PRO A 641 81.11 -62.28 -40.73
C PRO A 641 82.47 -62.83 -40.23
N THR A 642 82.65 -64.16 -40.28
CA THR A 642 83.95 -64.82 -40.14
C THR A 642 84.48 -65.23 -41.52
N TYR A 643 85.81 -65.27 -41.68
CA TYR A 643 86.44 -65.59 -42.98
C TYR A 643 87.34 -66.83 -42.85
N SER A 644 87.41 -67.60 -43.94
CA SER A 644 88.45 -68.61 -44.12
C SER A 644 89.10 -68.50 -45.50
N PHE A 645 90.41 -68.69 -45.55
CA PHE A 645 91.21 -68.57 -46.77
C PHE A 645 92.05 -69.83 -46.98
N PHE A 646 92.29 -70.21 -48.23
CA PHE A 646 93.04 -71.41 -48.59
C PHE A 646 94.07 -71.11 -49.68
N ASP A 647 95.32 -71.56 -49.52
CA ASP A 647 96.40 -71.37 -50.50
C ASP A 647 97.31 -72.61 -50.65
N TYR A 648 98.07 -72.69 -51.74
CA TYR A 648 98.97 -73.80 -52.06
C TYR A 648 100.45 -73.38 -52.11
N ALA A 649 101.33 -74.23 -51.60
CA ALA A 649 102.79 -74.08 -51.71
C ALA A 649 103.45 -75.36 -52.23
N PHE A 650 104.53 -75.23 -53.00
CA PHE A 650 105.26 -76.37 -53.58
C PHE A 650 106.74 -76.34 -53.19
N ILE A 651 107.29 -77.50 -52.82
CA ILE A 651 108.72 -77.71 -52.55
C ILE A 651 109.27 -78.87 -53.39
N CYS A 652 110.57 -78.85 -53.68
CA CYS A 652 111.27 -79.97 -54.34
C CYS A 652 111.80 -80.97 -53.29
N ASP A 653 112.11 -82.20 -53.74
CA ASP A 653 112.66 -83.24 -52.86
C ASP A 653 113.97 -82.78 -52.19
N GLY A 654 113.92 -82.65 -50.86
CA GLY A 654 115.01 -82.14 -50.01
C GLY A 654 114.86 -80.71 -49.47
N ASP A 655 113.92 -79.90 -49.99
CA ASP A 655 113.74 -78.48 -49.61
C ASP A 655 112.78 -78.28 -48.42
N SER A 656 112.63 -77.03 -47.95
CA SER A 656 111.67 -76.62 -46.91
C SER A 656 111.13 -75.20 -47.12
N ILE A 657 109.88 -74.93 -46.71
CA ILE A 657 109.25 -73.60 -46.75
C ILE A 657 108.79 -73.15 -45.34
N LEU A 658 108.76 -71.84 -45.07
CA LEU A 658 108.30 -71.27 -43.79
C LEU A 658 106.77 -71.10 -43.81
N ILE A 659 106.06 -71.83 -42.94
CA ILE A 659 104.61 -71.69 -42.73
C ILE A 659 104.36 -71.61 -41.22
N GLY A 660 103.63 -70.58 -40.75
CA GLY A 660 103.32 -70.39 -39.33
C GLY A 660 104.57 -70.14 -38.46
N GLY A 661 105.58 -69.45 -39.01
CA GLY A 661 106.85 -69.20 -38.32
C GLY A 661 107.78 -70.42 -38.15
N VAL A 662 107.41 -71.59 -38.71
CA VAL A 662 108.20 -72.83 -38.63
C VAL A 662 108.50 -73.38 -40.03
N TYR A 663 109.75 -73.80 -40.27
CA TYR A 663 110.11 -74.42 -41.55
C TYR A 663 109.55 -75.85 -41.65
N ARG A 664 108.72 -76.09 -42.66
CA ARG A 664 108.06 -77.37 -42.94
C ARG A 664 108.71 -78.07 -44.12
N LYS A 665 108.92 -79.37 -43.98
CA LYS A 665 109.53 -80.29 -44.97
C LYS A 665 108.57 -81.38 -45.45
N ASN A 666 107.55 -81.66 -44.67
CA ASN A 666 106.56 -82.70 -44.98
C ASN A 666 105.36 -82.06 -45.68
N PHE A 667 104.91 -82.70 -46.75
CA PHE A 667 103.65 -82.34 -47.41
C PHE A 667 102.47 -82.52 -46.45
N GLY A 668 101.45 -81.67 -46.59
CA GLY A 668 100.29 -81.64 -45.70
C GLY A 668 99.66 -80.26 -45.59
N VAL A 669 98.53 -80.19 -44.89
CA VAL A 669 97.74 -78.98 -44.65
C VAL A 669 98.10 -78.37 -43.30
N TYR A 670 98.31 -77.06 -43.25
CA TYR A 670 98.62 -76.29 -42.04
C TYR A 670 97.60 -75.15 -41.89
N GLU A 671 97.05 -74.96 -40.69
CA GLU A 671 96.06 -73.90 -40.38
C GLU A 671 96.61 -72.90 -39.35
N GLU A 672 96.38 -71.61 -39.58
CA GLU A 672 96.79 -70.51 -38.71
C GLU A 672 95.58 -69.64 -38.32
N PRO A 673 95.45 -69.26 -37.03
CA PRO A 673 94.40 -68.32 -36.61
C PRO A 673 94.71 -66.88 -37.05
N TYR A 674 93.67 -66.15 -37.45
CA TYR A 674 93.73 -64.76 -37.89
C TYR A 674 92.53 -63.98 -37.34
N ALA A 675 92.69 -62.70 -36.98
CA ALA A 675 91.57 -61.86 -36.54
C ALA A 675 91.17 -60.85 -37.63
N THR A 676 89.87 -60.68 -37.85
CA THR A 676 89.34 -59.64 -38.77
C THR A 676 89.59 -58.23 -38.23
N VAL A 677 89.38 -57.20 -39.07
CA VAL A 677 89.47 -55.78 -38.65
C VAL A 677 88.52 -55.41 -37.50
N ASN A 678 87.43 -56.17 -37.32
CA ASN A 678 86.47 -55.99 -36.23
C ASN A 678 86.76 -56.92 -35.04
N GLY A 679 87.92 -57.60 -35.02
CA GLY A 679 88.38 -58.41 -33.90
C GLY A 679 87.80 -59.83 -33.83
N CYS A 680 86.95 -60.26 -34.77
CA CYS A 680 86.41 -61.61 -34.78
C CYS A 680 87.43 -62.65 -35.29
N ASP A 681 87.46 -63.83 -34.67
CA ASP A 681 88.35 -64.95 -35.03
C ASP A 681 88.04 -65.51 -36.43
N SER A 682 89.08 -65.87 -37.18
CA SER A 682 89.06 -66.37 -38.57
C SER A 682 90.26 -67.33 -38.81
N ILE A 683 90.27 -68.09 -39.91
CA ILE A 683 91.25 -69.17 -40.14
C ILE A 683 91.92 -69.06 -41.53
N TYR A 684 93.24 -69.21 -41.61
CA TYR A 684 94.01 -69.24 -42.86
C TYR A 684 94.70 -70.60 -43.04
N THR A 685 94.47 -71.28 -44.16
CA THR A 685 94.93 -72.67 -44.40
C THR A 685 95.87 -72.76 -45.60
N ILE A 686 97.00 -73.46 -45.48
CA ILE A 686 98.00 -73.66 -46.54
C ILE A 686 98.28 -75.16 -46.75
N GLU A 687 98.19 -75.65 -47.99
CA GLU A 687 98.59 -77.01 -48.37
C GLU A 687 99.94 -77.06 -49.09
N LEU A 688 100.88 -77.87 -48.57
CA LEU A 688 102.24 -78.02 -49.09
C LEU A 688 102.41 -79.32 -49.89
N LEU A 689 102.92 -79.25 -51.13
CA LEU A 689 103.02 -80.37 -52.10
C LEU A 689 104.47 -80.58 -52.65
N LEU A 690 104.79 -81.79 -53.18
CA LEU A 690 106.15 -82.21 -53.63
C LEU A 690 106.23 -82.58 -55.13
N ASN A 691 107.33 -82.23 -55.83
CA ASN A 691 107.60 -82.61 -57.24
C ASN A 691 108.76 -83.64 -57.44
N PRO A 692 108.61 -84.77 -58.20
CA PRO A 692 109.63 -85.85 -58.35
C PRO A 692 110.53 -85.86 -59.63
N LYS A 693 111.56 -86.75 -59.71
CA LYS A 693 112.61 -86.90 -60.78
C LYS A 693 112.59 -88.27 -61.54
N TYR A 694 113.10 -88.36 -62.80
CA TYR A 694 113.07 -89.58 -63.69
C TYR A 694 114.44 -89.99 -64.35
N LEU A 695 114.62 -91.26 -64.78
CA LEU A 695 115.85 -91.85 -65.41
C LEU A 695 115.52 -92.89 -66.55
N ILE A 696 116.36 -93.06 -67.62
CA ILE A 696 116.10 -93.90 -68.85
C ILE A 696 117.37 -94.71 -69.34
N ASN A 697 117.23 -95.94 -69.88
CA ASN A 697 118.31 -96.80 -70.47
C ASN A 697 118.02 -97.25 -71.95
N ILE A 698 119.06 -97.44 -72.82
CA ILE A 698 118.97 -97.82 -74.27
C ILE A 698 119.89 -99.03 -74.62
N PRO A 699 119.45 -100.05 -75.40
CA PRO A 699 120.29 -101.19 -75.85
C PRO A 699 121.00 -101.00 -77.21
N VAL A 700 122.15 -101.67 -77.43
CA VAL A 700 122.99 -101.64 -78.66
C VAL A 700 123.28 -103.07 -79.17
N VAL A 701 123.27 -103.28 -80.50
CA VAL A 701 123.55 -104.57 -81.18
C VAL A 701 124.74 -104.43 -82.13
N ILE A 702 125.64 -105.41 -82.17
CA ILE A 702 126.86 -105.44 -83.02
C ILE A 702 127.03 -106.80 -83.73
N CYS A 703 127.80 -106.84 -84.83
CA CYS A 703 128.09 -108.04 -85.63
C CYS A 703 129.18 -108.93 -85.02
N MET A 704 129.20 -110.22 -85.36
CA MET A 704 130.10 -111.21 -84.76
C MET A 704 131.57 -110.97 -85.15
N GLY A 705 132.44 -110.84 -84.15
CA GLY A 705 133.86 -110.47 -84.30
C GLY A 705 134.16 -108.98 -84.06
N ASP A 706 133.14 -108.12 -84.05
CA ASP A 706 133.30 -106.69 -83.75
C ASP A 706 133.32 -106.40 -82.24
N SER A 707 133.77 -105.19 -81.89
CA SER A 707 133.71 -104.64 -80.53
C SER A 707 133.13 -103.23 -80.51
N VAL A 708 132.34 -102.90 -79.48
CA VAL A 708 131.75 -101.56 -79.23
C VAL A 708 132.25 -100.98 -77.92
N LEU A 709 132.48 -99.66 -77.88
CA LEU A 709 132.81 -98.95 -76.65
C LEU A 709 131.52 -98.63 -75.87
N ALA A 710 131.29 -99.30 -74.75
CA ALA A 710 130.15 -99.04 -73.85
C ALA A 710 130.63 -99.01 -72.39
N GLY A 711 130.21 -97.99 -71.63
CA GLY A 711 130.62 -97.84 -70.22
C GLY A 711 132.12 -97.59 -70.00
N GLY A 712 132.82 -97.03 -70.99
CA GLY A 712 134.25 -96.71 -70.90
C GLY A 712 135.22 -97.83 -71.29
N ALA A 713 134.74 -98.99 -71.77
CA ALA A 713 135.57 -100.11 -72.23
C ALA A 713 134.99 -100.81 -73.48
N TYR A 714 135.84 -101.50 -74.26
CA TYR A 714 135.41 -102.26 -75.45
C TYR A 714 134.76 -103.60 -75.04
N GLN A 715 133.50 -103.79 -75.40
CA GLN A 715 132.74 -105.03 -75.26
C GLN A 715 132.78 -105.81 -76.59
N LYS A 716 133.02 -107.12 -76.57
CA LYS A 716 133.09 -108.00 -77.77
C LYS A 716 131.84 -108.90 -77.86
N THR A 717 131.45 -109.29 -79.08
CA THR A 717 130.34 -110.24 -79.33
C THR A 717 130.63 -111.64 -78.83
#